data_AF-A0A3A4P7J4-F1
#
_entry.id   AF-A0A3A4P7J4-F1
#
_cell.length_a   1.000
_cell.length_b   1.000
_cell.length_c   1.000
_cell.angle_alpha   90.00
_cell.angle_beta   90.00
_cell.angle_gamma   90.00
#
_symmetry.space_group_name_H-M   'P 1'
#
loop_
_entity.id
_entity.type
_entity.pdbx_description
1 polymer ?
#
loop_
_entity_poly.entity_id
_entity_poly.type
_entity_poly.pdbx_seq_one_letter_code
_entity_poly.pdbx_strand_id
1 'polypeptide(L)'
;MRRSAYITAAVILALACLLVGMGLPAALQAGPPFAAAADGPIAERFGVASSHIKLYGSQTMDGEFAAMRDAGAAWLRCDFAWYDLERSQGSWDFAGTDAVVAQAEARGVEVLGILGTSPGWANGGNAWNYPPTDIDAWKTYVNTVASRYAGRVAAWEIWNEENIDGFWQPAPDAAAYVNLLAAASPEIRAADPDATVVMGGVAGLGSTYLDECLSLGAADHVDAVAYHPYAETIGVEGQPEEDLLRPKESLCRFLVQFVHWLVAQHTSKDLEIWITEVGWTTCAQTPPGVDEDTQAAYMLRTLINYATTDVERVVWFNLRDTMLNELDRYGLLEYGFAPKASYGSFSTFTAFFGPATFTSEDTVTFTCGDQSTLEAHCFRHPGGKLTLAAWKSDDSADTLTINIGDAAYQVVSIVDPASGARSPAAGVTRDAQDRITVGGLAVGKTPLIVELETGSPPVESHTFYFAEGYTGDGFQEYLCLGNMEAEDAAAEVVFIFPDGSSSAVGVAIPAGSRTTLDVNAMVGPGREVSMVVTSDRDIVAERPMYFRYGTGWEGGHDVMGAREPSTSFYFAEGYTGEGFEEWLCVLNPGDTSADLTFRFQTQEGGEREVGGFSVGPHSRASFKVNDILGRDLQASCVVVASRAVVVERPMYFDYRGRGDHGWQGGHCVMGATALSTRFLFAEGTTRAGFEQWLTIQNPLDSPLDVQATYSFGPGQGNAVAKSYRLEGRTRVTLFVPDEVGREKDVAVELSSASAFLAERPLYFDYTGAGAGHWQGGHCVIGAPAAASRWLFAEGYTGEGFDEWLCLQNPGSDSAVVRIDYHTQEAGALPSRWLEIPAGSRVTVFVNDDAGRDYQLAAELTVTSGPQIVAERPMYFDYHGIKGGHDVCGFAP
;
A
#
# COMPACT_ATOMS: atom_id res chain seq x y z
N MET A 1 -35.07 32.85 17.64
CA MET A 1 -35.30 33.53 18.94
C MET A 1 -36.17 32.65 19.80
N ARG A 2 -35.75 32.43 21.06
CA ARG A 2 -36.33 31.57 22.12
C ARG A 2 -36.10 30.06 21.96
N ARG A 3 -34.83 29.64 22.04
CA ARG A 3 -34.46 28.33 22.62
C ARG A 3 -34.46 28.50 24.14
N SER A 4 -35.19 27.68 24.88
CA SER A 4 -35.06 27.66 26.33
C SER A 4 -35.46 26.32 26.93
N ALA A 5 -34.49 25.80 27.68
CA ALA A 5 -34.59 24.98 28.88
C ALA A 5 -35.07 23.54 28.72
N TYR A 6 -34.13 22.59 28.53
CA TYR A 6 -34.09 21.28 29.25
C TYR A 6 -32.73 20.53 29.15
N ILE A 7 -31.61 21.16 28.77
CA ILE A 7 -30.31 20.45 28.64
C ILE A 7 -29.53 20.32 29.97
N THR A 8 -29.93 21.00 31.04
CA THR A 8 -28.97 21.32 32.11
C THR A 8 -28.93 20.39 33.33
N ALA A 9 -29.77 19.35 33.45
CA ALA A 9 -29.85 18.56 34.70
C ALA A 9 -28.99 17.29 34.74
N ALA A 10 -28.90 16.52 33.63
CA ALA A 10 -28.18 15.24 33.63
C ALA A 10 -26.67 15.41 33.44
N VAL A 11 -26.25 16.33 32.57
CA VAL A 11 -24.83 16.65 32.29
C VAL A 11 -24.17 17.33 33.50
N ILE A 12 -24.90 18.19 34.24
CA ILE A 12 -24.38 18.81 35.46
C ILE A 12 -24.23 17.80 36.61
N LEU A 13 -25.06 16.75 36.69
CA LEU A 13 -24.94 15.78 37.79
C LEU A 13 -23.72 14.87 37.63
N ALA A 14 -23.35 14.51 36.40
CA ALA A 14 -22.11 13.79 36.11
C ALA A 14 -20.86 14.67 36.36
N LEU A 15 -20.90 15.96 35.99
CA LEU A 15 -19.81 16.91 36.22
C LEU A 15 -19.69 17.37 37.69
N ALA A 16 -20.78 17.45 38.45
CA ALA A 16 -20.77 17.89 39.85
C ALA A 16 -20.25 16.79 40.81
N CYS A 17 -20.41 15.51 40.46
CA CYS A 17 -19.80 14.41 41.22
C CYS A 17 -18.28 14.33 41.06
N LEU A 18 -17.69 15.02 40.07
CA LEU A 18 -16.24 15.09 39.85
C LEU A 18 -15.54 16.22 40.62
N LEU A 19 -16.27 17.21 41.16
CA LEU A 19 -15.67 18.44 41.74
C LEU A 19 -15.87 18.66 43.25
N VAL A 20 -16.59 17.80 43.99
CA VAL A 20 -16.68 17.88 45.46
C VAL A 20 -16.32 16.53 46.06
N GLY A 21 -15.16 16.46 46.73
CA GLY A 21 -14.54 15.26 47.30
C GLY A 21 -15.34 14.55 48.39
N MET A 22 -16.45 13.93 48.03
CA MET A 22 -17.04 12.83 48.79
C MET A 22 -16.79 11.54 48.00
N GLY A 23 -16.04 10.62 48.62
CA GLY A 23 -15.57 9.40 47.98
C GLY A 23 -16.70 8.58 47.35
N LEU A 24 -16.65 8.43 46.03
CA LEU A 24 -17.42 7.43 45.30
C LEU A 24 -16.95 6.03 45.70
N PRO A 25 -17.84 5.03 45.77
CA PRO A 25 -17.44 3.63 45.96
C PRO A 25 -16.48 3.21 44.84
N ALA A 26 -15.46 2.41 45.18
CA ALA A 26 -14.36 2.02 44.28
C ALA A 26 -14.79 1.39 42.93
N ALA A 27 -16.06 1.00 42.79
CA ALA A 27 -16.64 0.50 41.53
C ALA A 27 -16.92 1.58 40.47
N LEU A 28 -16.90 2.89 40.81
CA LEU A 28 -17.06 4.01 39.88
C LEU A 28 -15.75 4.74 39.55
N GLN A 29 -14.63 4.36 40.19
CA GLN A 29 -13.28 4.85 39.84
C GLN A 29 -12.60 4.00 38.76
N ALA A 30 -13.08 2.77 38.55
CA ALA A 30 -12.80 2.03 37.34
C ALA A 30 -13.92 2.37 36.35
N GLY A 31 -13.66 3.29 35.42
CA GLY A 31 -14.46 3.33 34.20
C GLY A 31 -14.47 1.93 33.56
N PRO A 32 -15.49 1.57 32.78
CA PRO A 32 -15.38 0.37 31.96
C PRO A 32 -14.04 0.42 31.21
N PRO A 33 -13.28 -0.69 31.15
CA PRO A 33 -12.08 -0.71 30.33
C PRO A 33 -12.46 -0.22 28.93
N PHE A 34 -11.65 0.66 28.34
CA PHE A 34 -11.82 1.07 26.95
C PHE A 34 -12.05 -0.20 26.14
N ALA A 35 -13.16 -0.27 25.40
CA ALA A 35 -13.33 -1.31 24.40
C ALA A 35 -12.09 -1.27 23.50
N ALA A 36 -11.49 -2.44 23.25
CA ALA A 36 -10.35 -2.53 22.35
C ALA A 36 -10.79 -2.00 20.96
N ALA A 37 -9.88 -1.36 20.23
CA ALA A 37 -10.16 -0.96 18.86
C ALA A 37 -10.67 -2.15 18.03
N ALA A 38 -11.54 -1.88 17.05
CA ALA A 38 -12.11 -2.91 16.18
C ALA A 38 -11.02 -3.78 15.53
N ASP A 39 -11.30 -5.08 15.36
CA ASP A 39 -10.41 -6.04 14.70
C ASP A 39 -10.30 -5.76 13.18
N GLY A 40 -9.08 -5.70 12.64
CA GLY A 40 -8.80 -5.50 11.20
C GLY A 40 -7.98 -4.24 10.88
N PRO A 41 -7.57 -4.02 9.61
CA PRO A 41 -6.86 -2.82 9.20
C PRO A 41 -7.71 -1.57 9.42
N ILE A 42 -7.11 -0.51 10.00
CA ILE A 42 -7.75 0.80 10.19
C ILE A 42 -8.37 1.31 8.88
N ALA A 43 -7.70 1.17 7.73
CA ALA A 43 -8.14 1.79 6.46
C ALA A 43 -9.55 1.38 6.02
N GLU A 44 -9.96 0.14 6.30
CA GLU A 44 -11.26 -0.41 5.88
C GLU A 44 -12.45 0.31 6.54
N ARG A 45 -12.19 1.09 7.60
CA ARG A 45 -13.20 1.83 8.35
C ARG A 45 -13.43 3.25 7.83
N PHE A 46 -12.55 3.78 6.99
CA PHE A 46 -12.53 5.21 6.65
C PHE A 46 -12.95 5.47 5.21
N GLY A 47 -13.75 6.52 5.02
CA GLY A 47 -14.24 6.91 3.71
C GLY A 47 -14.57 8.39 3.62
N VAL A 48 -15.26 8.73 2.54
CA VAL A 48 -15.63 10.11 2.20
C VAL A 48 -17.09 10.19 1.75
N ALA A 49 -17.71 11.34 1.99
CA ALA A 49 -19.03 11.63 1.47
C ALA A 49 -18.94 12.30 0.09
N SER A 50 -19.91 11.99 -0.77
CA SER A 50 -20.25 12.79 -1.96
C SER A 50 -21.75 12.64 -2.25
N SER A 51 -22.59 13.34 -1.47
CA SER A 51 -24.05 13.15 -1.45
C SER A 51 -24.69 13.25 -2.84
N HIS A 52 -24.17 14.14 -3.69
CA HIS A 52 -24.73 14.42 -5.01
C HIS A 52 -24.04 13.74 -6.19
N ILE A 53 -23.12 12.80 -5.93
CA ILE A 53 -22.34 12.12 -6.98
C ILE A 53 -23.21 11.52 -8.10
N LYS A 54 -24.39 10.97 -7.77
CA LYS A 54 -25.35 10.42 -8.72
C LYS A 54 -25.91 11.42 -9.75
N LEU A 55 -25.78 12.73 -9.48
CA LEU A 55 -26.25 13.80 -10.37
C LEU A 55 -25.15 14.34 -11.29
N TYR A 56 -23.90 13.91 -11.08
CA TYR A 56 -22.77 14.39 -11.87
C TYR A 56 -22.69 13.70 -13.24
N GLY A 57 -22.11 14.40 -14.21
CA GLY A 57 -21.74 13.79 -15.48
C GLY A 57 -20.61 12.77 -15.29
N SER A 58 -20.49 11.80 -16.21
CA SER A 58 -19.57 10.68 -16.10
C SER A 58 -18.13 11.09 -15.80
N GLN A 59 -17.62 12.16 -16.44
CA GLN A 59 -16.25 12.64 -16.22
C GLN A 59 -16.00 13.09 -14.77
N THR A 60 -16.95 13.81 -14.16
CA THR A 60 -16.81 14.28 -12.77
C THR A 60 -16.95 13.11 -11.80
N MET A 61 -17.88 12.19 -12.05
CA MET A 61 -18.04 10.97 -11.27
C MET A 61 -16.77 10.11 -11.31
N ASP A 62 -16.23 9.86 -12.52
CA ASP A 62 -14.98 9.11 -12.71
C ASP A 62 -13.81 9.75 -11.98
N GLY A 63 -13.70 11.09 -12.03
CA GLY A 63 -12.67 11.84 -11.31
C GLY A 63 -12.78 11.71 -9.79
N GLU A 64 -14.01 11.74 -9.24
CA GLU A 64 -14.21 11.55 -7.79
C GLU A 64 -13.84 10.12 -7.37
N PHE A 65 -14.24 9.11 -8.12
CA PHE A 65 -13.87 7.73 -7.84
C PHE A 65 -12.37 7.45 -8.02
N ALA A 66 -11.71 8.09 -8.98
CA ALA A 66 -10.25 8.03 -9.10
C ALA A 66 -9.58 8.65 -7.87
N ALA A 67 -10.06 9.80 -7.41
CA ALA A 67 -9.54 10.45 -6.21
C ALA A 67 -9.77 9.62 -4.93
N MET A 68 -10.93 8.97 -4.78
CA MET A 68 -11.18 8.05 -3.65
C MET A 68 -10.15 6.93 -3.63
N ARG A 69 -9.92 6.28 -4.77
CA ARG A 69 -8.92 5.21 -4.89
C ARG A 69 -7.51 5.71 -4.58
N ASP A 70 -7.11 6.82 -5.18
CA ASP A 70 -5.75 7.35 -5.04
C ASP A 70 -5.47 7.81 -3.60
N ALA A 71 -6.47 8.29 -2.88
CA ALA A 71 -6.38 8.65 -1.46
C ALA A 71 -6.60 7.47 -0.51
N GLY A 72 -6.96 6.29 -1.00
CA GLY A 72 -7.21 5.09 -0.19
C GLY A 72 -8.53 5.13 0.62
N ALA A 73 -9.55 5.85 0.16
CA ALA A 73 -10.86 5.86 0.78
C ALA A 73 -11.61 4.54 0.50
N ALA A 74 -11.92 3.78 1.55
CA ALA A 74 -12.60 2.49 1.42
C ALA A 74 -14.11 2.63 1.24
N TRP A 75 -14.71 3.72 1.72
CA TRP A 75 -16.17 3.94 1.69
C TRP A 75 -16.56 5.22 0.96
N LEU A 76 -17.66 5.13 0.21
CA LEU A 76 -18.43 6.25 -0.31
C LEU A 76 -19.79 6.29 0.37
N ARG A 77 -20.09 7.41 1.03
CA ARG A 77 -21.45 7.74 1.47
C ARG A 77 -22.14 8.67 0.47
N CYS A 78 -23.31 8.29 -0.05
CA CYS A 78 -24.05 9.12 -1.01
C CYS A 78 -25.57 8.90 -1.02
N ASP A 79 -26.32 9.84 -1.60
CA ASP A 79 -27.79 9.79 -1.61
C ASP A 79 -28.34 8.79 -2.63
N PHE A 80 -29.31 7.99 -2.19
CA PHE A 80 -30.23 7.22 -3.03
C PHE A 80 -31.66 7.77 -2.88
N ALA A 81 -31.80 9.09 -2.78
CA ALA A 81 -33.03 9.79 -2.40
C ALA A 81 -34.28 9.42 -3.22
N TRP A 82 -35.38 9.08 -2.55
CA TRP A 82 -36.67 8.75 -3.20
C TRP A 82 -37.20 9.89 -4.07
N TYR A 83 -37.03 11.13 -3.59
CA TYR A 83 -37.41 12.32 -4.33
C TYR A 83 -36.78 12.38 -5.73
N ASP A 84 -35.53 11.94 -5.88
CA ASP A 84 -34.82 11.93 -7.17
C ASP A 84 -35.16 10.69 -8.01
N LEU A 85 -35.22 9.52 -7.38
CA LEU A 85 -35.40 8.24 -8.08
C LEU A 85 -36.82 8.04 -8.61
N GLU A 86 -37.85 8.61 -7.96
CA GLU A 86 -39.26 8.43 -8.34
C GLU A 86 -40.05 9.75 -8.27
N ARG A 87 -39.63 10.76 -9.03
CA ARG A 87 -40.26 12.11 -9.06
C ARG A 87 -41.76 12.07 -9.35
N SER A 88 -42.24 11.05 -10.05
CA SER A 88 -43.66 10.79 -10.30
C SER A 88 -43.93 9.31 -10.09
N GLN A 89 -45.05 8.99 -9.42
CA GLN A 89 -45.39 7.62 -9.06
C GLN A 89 -45.30 6.65 -10.25
N GLY A 90 -44.51 5.58 -10.10
CA GLY A 90 -44.26 4.55 -11.09
C GLY A 90 -43.22 4.91 -12.17
N SER A 91 -42.62 6.10 -12.13
CA SER A 91 -41.62 6.57 -13.10
C SER A 91 -40.24 6.66 -12.44
N TRP A 92 -39.46 5.59 -12.60
CA TRP A 92 -38.14 5.44 -11.98
C TRP A 92 -37.00 5.95 -12.85
N ASP A 93 -36.03 6.62 -12.25
CA ASP A 93 -34.75 7.00 -12.85
C ASP A 93 -33.57 6.50 -12.01
N PHE A 94 -32.92 5.44 -12.49
CA PHE A 94 -31.76 4.82 -11.83
C PHE A 94 -30.43 5.14 -12.51
N ALA A 95 -30.41 5.94 -13.58
CA ALA A 95 -29.21 6.08 -14.40
C ALA A 95 -27.99 6.56 -13.60
N GLY A 96 -28.20 7.51 -12.69
CA GLY A 96 -27.15 8.02 -11.80
C GLY A 96 -26.69 7.02 -10.75
N THR A 97 -27.62 6.35 -10.07
CA THR A 97 -27.29 5.39 -9.00
C THR A 97 -26.71 4.09 -9.56
N ASP A 98 -27.14 3.64 -10.74
CA ASP A 98 -26.52 2.54 -11.48
C ASP A 98 -25.04 2.83 -11.79
N ALA A 99 -24.76 4.06 -12.24
CA ALA A 99 -23.40 4.49 -12.54
C ALA A 99 -22.53 4.55 -11.28
N VAL A 100 -23.04 5.10 -10.18
CA VAL A 100 -22.33 5.15 -8.89
C VAL A 100 -21.94 3.74 -8.43
N VAL A 101 -22.88 2.80 -8.38
CA VAL A 101 -22.62 1.43 -7.91
C VAL A 101 -21.62 0.73 -8.84
N ALA A 102 -21.76 0.87 -10.16
CA ALA A 102 -20.80 0.28 -11.11
C ALA A 102 -19.38 0.83 -10.96
N GLN A 103 -19.22 2.13 -10.70
CA GLN A 103 -17.92 2.77 -10.54
C GLN A 103 -17.26 2.41 -9.21
N ALA A 104 -18.07 2.27 -8.15
CA ALA A 104 -17.63 1.83 -6.83
C ALA A 104 -17.09 0.39 -6.88
N GLU A 105 -17.85 -0.55 -7.45
CA GLU A 105 -17.41 -1.94 -7.65
C GLU A 105 -16.13 -2.04 -8.48
N ALA A 106 -16.04 -1.29 -9.58
CA ALA A 106 -14.88 -1.31 -10.46
C ALA A 106 -13.58 -0.86 -9.78
N ARG A 107 -13.66 -0.21 -8.61
CA ARG A 107 -12.52 0.33 -7.86
C ARG A 107 -12.43 -0.20 -6.42
N GLY A 108 -13.28 -1.15 -6.04
CA GLY A 108 -13.29 -1.71 -4.68
C GLY A 108 -13.64 -0.69 -3.60
N VAL A 109 -14.53 0.26 -3.90
CA VAL A 109 -15.06 1.21 -2.90
C VAL A 109 -16.43 0.71 -2.45
N GLU A 110 -16.63 0.57 -1.15
CA GLU A 110 -17.90 0.17 -0.56
C GLU A 110 -18.88 1.35 -0.52
N VAL A 111 -20.18 1.07 -0.69
CA VAL A 111 -21.22 2.11 -0.73
C VAL A 111 -22.09 2.05 0.52
N LEU A 112 -22.18 3.20 1.20
CA LEU A 112 -23.25 3.54 2.14
C LEU A 112 -24.30 4.40 1.43
N GLY A 113 -25.45 3.80 1.11
CA GLY A 113 -26.54 4.48 0.42
C GLY A 113 -27.55 5.09 1.40
N ILE A 114 -27.87 6.37 1.25
CA ILE A 114 -28.86 7.04 2.09
C ILE A 114 -30.25 6.92 1.46
N LEU A 115 -31.16 6.22 2.14
CA LEU A 115 -32.57 6.08 1.77
C LEU A 115 -33.40 7.10 2.53
N GLY A 116 -33.96 8.07 1.82
CA GLY A 116 -34.79 9.08 2.46
C GLY A 116 -35.26 10.14 1.49
N THR A 117 -35.72 11.26 2.05
CA THR A 117 -36.58 12.25 1.38
C THR A 117 -37.87 11.63 0.83
N SER A 118 -38.87 12.43 0.49
CA SER A 118 -40.09 11.92 -0.12
C SER A 118 -40.49 12.76 -1.33
N PRO A 119 -40.88 12.15 -2.46
CA PRO A 119 -41.48 12.89 -3.56
C PRO A 119 -42.84 13.46 -3.13
N GLY A 120 -43.20 14.61 -3.70
CA GLY A 120 -44.43 15.34 -3.32
C GLY A 120 -45.71 14.50 -3.43
N TRP A 121 -45.75 13.53 -4.35
CA TRP A 121 -46.92 12.65 -4.50
C TRP A 121 -47.07 11.64 -3.35
N ALA A 122 -46.00 11.34 -2.61
CA ALA A 122 -46.00 10.37 -1.51
C ALA A 122 -46.17 11.00 -0.11
N ASN A 123 -45.99 12.32 0.01
CA ASN A 123 -46.01 13.05 1.29
C ASN A 123 -47.14 14.09 1.41
N GLY A 124 -48.18 13.99 0.57
CA GLY A 124 -49.33 14.90 0.59
C GLY A 124 -49.10 16.24 -0.11
N GLY A 125 -48.12 16.33 -1.03
CA GLY A 125 -47.82 17.52 -1.82
C GLY A 125 -46.81 18.47 -1.17
N ASN A 126 -46.13 18.02 -0.12
CA ASN A 126 -45.16 18.80 0.64
C ASN A 126 -43.75 18.73 0.02
N ALA A 127 -42.82 19.49 0.60
CA ALA A 127 -41.41 19.50 0.20
C ALA A 127 -40.71 18.16 0.51
N TRP A 128 -39.54 17.95 -0.09
CA TRP A 128 -38.77 16.69 -0.05
C TRP A 128 -38.41 16.20 1.37
N ASN A 129 -38.35 17.11 2.35
CA ASN A 129 -37.99 16.84 3.75
C ASN A 129 -39.20 16.53 4.66
N TYR A 130 -40.36 16.21 4.09
CA TYR A 130 -41.49 15.65 4.83
C TYR A 130 -41.47 14.11 4.70
N PRO A 131 -41.75 13.37 5.78
CA PRO A 131 -41.91 11.92 5.69
C PRO A 131 -43.13 11.55 4.83
N PRO A 132 -43.16 10.33 4.27
CA PRO A 132 -44.30 9.91 3.45
C PRO A 132 -45.55 9.72 4.30
N THR A 133 -46.71 9.99 3.69
CA THR A 133 -48.02 9.79 4.33
C THR A 133 -48.56 8.37 4.12
N ASP A 134 -47.94 7.60 3.22
CA ASP A 134 -48.29 6.22 2.91
C ASP A 134 -47.07 5.30 3.16
N ILE A 135 -47.19 4.42 4.15
CA ILE A 135 -46.11 3.51 4.54
C ILE A 135 -45.89 2.39 3.53
N ASP A 136 -46.92 1.98 2.78
CA ASP A 136 -46.76 0.91 1.77
C ASP A 136 -46.00 1.43 0.54
N ALA A 137 -46.19 2.71 0.20
CA ALA A 137 -45.39 3.39 -0.82
C ALA A 137 -43.92 3.47 -0.40
N TRP A 138 -43.65 3.82 0.87
CA TRP A 138 -42.29 3.83 1.43
C TRP A 138 -41.62 2.44 1.33
N LYS A 139 -42.32 1.39 1.74
CA LYS A 139 -41.83 0.01 1.64
C LYS A 139 -41.54 -0.40 0.20
N THR A 140 -42.41 -0.02 -0.73
CA THR A 140 -42.22 -0.29 -2.16
C THR A 140 -40.95 0.36 -2.68
N TYR A 141 -40.69 1.61 -2.30
CA TYR A 141 -39.47 2.32 -2.65
C TYR A 141 -38.22 1.63 -2.08
N VAL A 142 -38.21 1.35 -0.77
CA VAL A 142 -37.09 0.69 -0.11
C VAL A 142 -36.80 -0.67 -0.73
N ASN A 143 -37.83 -1.51 -0.92
CA ASN A 143 -37.67 -2.82 -1.55
C ASN A 143 -37.14 -2.70 -2.99
N THR A 144 -37.65 -1.74 -3.77
CA THR A 144 -37.24 -1.54 -5.17
C THR A 144 -35.77 -1.16 -5.26
N VAL A 145 -35.30 -0.23 -4.43
CA VAL A 145 -33.90 0.22 -4.43
C VAL A 145 -32.98 -0.86 -3.87
N ALA A 146 -33.30 -1.45 -2.72
CA ALA A 146 -32.49 -2.50 -2.12
C ALA A 146 -32.37 -3.74 -3.02
N SER A 147 -33.47 -4.20 -3.62
CA SER A 147 -33.46 -5.35 -4.55
C SER A 147 -32.64 -5.10 -5.81
N ARG A 148 -32.59 -3.85 -6.28
CA ARG A 148 -31.82 -3.48 -7.48
C ARG A 148 -30.31 -3.60 -7.25
N TYR A 149 -29.87 -3.30 -6.03
CA TYR A 149 -28.45 -3.20 -5.68
C TYR A 149 -27.99 -4.28 -4.67
N ALA A 150 -28.79 -5.33 -4.48
CA ALA A 150 -28.46 -6.44 -3.59
C ALA A 150 -27.10 -7.06 -3.93
N GLY A 151 -26.26 -7.24 -2.91
CA GLY A 151 -24.88 -7.73 -3.01
C GLY A 151 -23.87 -6.72 -3.55
N ARG A 152 -24.27 -5.46 -3.79
CA ARG A 152 -23.44 -4.42 -4.43
C ARG A 152 -23.39 -3.09 -3.65
N VAL A 153 -24.31 -2.89 -2.72
CA VAL A 153 -24.32 -1.78 -1.75
C VAL A 153 -24.27 -2.38 -0.36
N ALA A 154 -23.17 -2.17 0.36
CA ALA A 154 -22.92 -2.85 1.62
C ALA A 154 -23.81 -2.38 2.77
N ALA A 155 -24.27 -1.13 2.74
CA ALA A 155 -25.06 -0.58 3.84
C ALA A 155 -26.08 0.47 3.40
N TRP A 156 -27.21 0.51 4.11
CA TRP A 156 -28.31 1.43 3.90
C TRP A 156 -28.60 2.25 5.15
N GLU A 157 -28.41 3.57 5.04
CA GLU A 157 -28.75 4.54 6.09
C GLU A 157 -30.16 5.07 5.87
N ILE A 158 -30.99 5.00 6.91
CA ILE A 158 -32.39 5.42 6.83
C ILE A 158 -32.51 6.87 7.27
N TRP A 159 -32.81 7.74 6.31
CA TRP A 159 -32.88 9.19 6.45
C TRP A 159 -31.53 9.85 6.80
N ASN A 160 -31.52 11.18 6.89
CA ASN A 160 -30.36 12.00 7.26
C ASN A 160 -30.82 13.12 8.20
N GLU A 161 -30.20 13.25 9.36
CA GLU A 161 -30.42 14.34 10.32
C GLU A 161 -31.91 14.59 10.69
N GLU A 162 -32.66 13.52 10.87
CA GLU A 162 -34.10 13.53 11.19
C GLU A 162 -34.45 14.29 12.50
N ASN A 163 -33.46 14.57 13.32
CA ASN A 163 -33.59 15.28 14.59
C ASN A 163 -33.61 16.82 14.43
N ILE A 164 -33.50 17.36 13.22
CA ILE A 164 -33.58 18.81 12.97
C ILE A 164 -34.63 19.20 11.92
N ASP A 165 -35.23 20.38 12.11
CA ASP A 165 -36.28 20.92 11.24
C ASP A 165 -35.85 20.97 9.75
N GLY A 166 -34.56 21.13 9.46
CA GLY A 166 -34.05 21.21 8.09
C GLY A 166 -34.31 19.95 7.27
N PHE A 167 -34.23 18.78 7.92
CA PHE A 167 -34.37 17.48 7.27
C PHE A 167 -35.63 16.72 7.70
N TRP A 168 -36.35 17.19 8.72
CA TRP A 168 -37.62 16.59 9.13
C TRP A 168 -38.67 17.65 9.46
N GLN A 169 -39.66 17.79 8.59
CA GLN A 169 -40.74 18.76 8.71
C GLN A 169 -42.09 18.11 9.04
N PRO A 170 -43.00 18.82 9.73
CA PRO A 170 -42.91 20.23 10.18
C PRO A 170 -42.04 20.45 11.43
N ALA A 171 -41.70 19.38 12.15
CA ALA A 171 -40.76 19.36 13.25
C ALA A 171 -40.30 17.90 13.48
N PRO A 172 -39.09 17.66 14.01
CA PRO A 172 -38.59 16.32 14.34
C PRO A 172 -39.58 15.48 15.14
N ASP A 173 -39.75 14.22 14.73
CA ASP A 173 -40.69 13.26 15.34
C ASP A 173 -40.05 11.86 15.36
N ALA A 174 -39.56 11.47 16.54
CA ALA A 174 -38.89 10.18 16.75
C ALA A 174 -39.83 8.99 16.49
N ALA A 175 -41.11 9.09 16.85
CA ALA A 175 -42.06 8.01 16.66
C ALA A 175 -42.39 7.80 15.17
N ALA A 176 -42.56 8.88 14.42
CA ALA A 176 -42.77 8.81 12.98
C ALA A 176 -41.53 8.25 12.26
N TYR A 177 -40.33 8.64 12.68
CA TYR A 177 -39.08 8.11 12.14
C TYR A 177 -38.89 6.62 12.44
N VAL A 178 -39.04 6.19 13.70
CA VAL A 178 -38.92 4.77 14.06
C VAL A 178 -39.96 3.92 13.31
N ASN A 179 -41.14 4.45 13.02
CA ASN A 179 -42.12 3.76 12.17
C ASN A 179 -41.64 3.59 10.71
N LEU A 180 -40.93 4.57 10.13
CA LEU A 180 -40.30 4.41 8.80
C LEU A 180 -39.15 3.41 8.84
N LEU A 181 -38.31 3.47 9.87
CA LEU A 181 -37.18 2.58 10.09
C LEU A 181 -37.64 1.11 10.21
N ALA A 182 -38.64 0.88 11.06
CA ALA A 182 -39.26 -0.43 11.26
C ALA A 182 -39.91 -0.98 9.99
N ALA A 183 -40.41 -0.12 9.11
CA ALA A 183 -40.98 -0.52 7.82
C ALA A 183 -39.90 -0.79 6.75
N ALA A 184 -38.76 -0.09 6.79
CA ALA A 184 -37.68 -0.23 5.81
C ALA A 184 -36.85 -1.51 6.05
N SER A 185 -36.49 -1.79 7.30
CA SER A 185 -35.54 -2.87 7.65
C SER A 185 -35.94 -4.26 7.11
N PRO A 186 -37.20 -4.72 7.23
CA PRO A 186 -37.60 -6.02 6.67
C PRO A 186 -37.51 -6.08 5.14
N GLU A 187 -37.76 -4.97 4.45
CA GLU A 187 -37.70 -4.91 2.99
C GLU A 187 -36.25 -4.95 2.48
N ILE A 188 -35.33 -4.31 3.20
CA ILE A 188 -33.88 -4.40 2.92
C ILE A 188 -33.39 -5.82 3.15
N ARG A 189 -33.66 -6.40 4.32
CA ARG A 189 -33.19 -7.76 4.67
C ARG A 189 -33.79 -8.85 3.80
N ALA A 190 -34.99 -8.65 3.27
CA ALA A 190 -35.61 -9.57 2.33
C ALA A 190 -34.97 -9.49 0.94
N ALA A 191 -34.51 -8.31 0.53
CA ALA A 191 -33.82 -8.08 -0.73
C ALA A 191 -32.36 -8.52 -0.66
N ASP A 192 -31.67 -8.18 0.43
CA ASP A 192 -30.27 -8.44 0.69
C ASP A 192 -30.07 -8.74 2.20
N PRO A 193 -29.91 -10.01 2.59
CA PRO A 193 -29.74 -10.38 3.99
C PRO A 193 -28.38 -9.99 4.57
N ASP A 194 -27.38 -9.68 3.73
CA ASP A 194 -26.02 -9.35 4.16
C ASP A 194 -25.80 -7.83 4.30
N ALA A 195 -26.74 -7.00 3.80
CA ALA A 195 -26.64 -5.55 3.90
C ALA A 195 -26.88 -5.02 5.33
N THR A 196 -26.01 -4.13 5.78
CA THR A 196 -26.13 -3.45 7.09
C THR A 196 -27.23 -2.40 7.03
N VAL A 197 -28.16 -2.42 7.99
CA VAL A 197 -29.18 -1.36 8.15
C VAL A 197 -28.74 -0.39 9.23
N VAL A 198 -28.57 0.88 8.86
CA VAL A 198 -28.02 1.93 9.73
C VAL A 198 -29.15 2.90 10.13
N MET A 199 -29.31 3.14 11.43
CA MET A 199 -30.14 4.25 11.91
C MET A 199 -29.50 5.56 11.43
N GLY A 200 -30.29 6.41 10.80
CA GLY A 200 -29.91 7.71 10.22
C GLY A 200 -28.94 8.52 11.06
N GLY A 201 -28.07 9.24 10.36
CA GLY A 201 -27.05 10.11 10.91
C GLY A 201 -27.66 11.26 11.68
N VAL A 202 -27.82 11.06 12.99
CA VAL A 202 -28.37 12.07 13.90
C VAL A 202 -27.44 13.29 13.93
N ALA A 203 -27.98 14.49 13.69
CA ALA A 203 -27.19 15.72 13.73
C ALA A 203 -26.61 15.98 15.13
N GLY A 204 -25.31 16.22 15.22
CA GLY A 204 -24.58 16.28 16.50
C GLY A 204 -24.58 14.93 17.21
N LEU A 205 -24.77 14.93 18.53
CA LEU A 205 -25.03 13.69 19.28
C LEU A 205 -26.53 13.36 19.34
N GLY A 206 -27.38 14.39 19.33
CA GLY A 206 -28.84 14.26 19.45
C GLY A 206 -29.32 13.34 20.58
N SER A 207 -28.60 13.27 21.72
CA SER A 207 -28.78 12.20 22.71
C SER A 207 -30.21 12.00 23.22
N THR A 208 -31.01 13.07 23.38
CA THR A 208 -32.43 12.96 23.74
C THR A 208 -33.26 12.32 22.64
N TYR A 209 -33.02 12.69 21.38
CA TYR A 209 -33.71 12.11 20.23
C TYR A 209 -33.30 10.65 20.01
N LEU A 210 -32.01 10.35 20.14
CA LEU A 210 -31.49 8.99 20.08
C LEU A 210 -32.07 8.10 21.19
N ASP A 211 -32.06 8.58 22.44
CA ASP A 211 -32.70 7.89 23.58
C ASP A 211 -34.19 7.64 23.34
N GLU A 212 -34.91 8.62 22.80
CA GLU A 212 -36.32 8.48 22.44
C GLU A 212 -36.52 7.41 21.37
N CYS A 213 -35.73 7.42 20.28
CA CYS A 213 -35.80 6.40 19.22
C CYS A 213 -35.51 5.00 19.76
N LEU A 214 -34.47 4.84 20.58
CA LEU A 214 -34.12 3.57 21.21
C LEU A 214 -35.25 3.08 22.14
N SER A 215 -35.85 3.98 22.92
CA SER A 215 -37.00 3.64 23.80
C SER A 215 -38.25 3.20 23.03
N LEU A 216 -38.37 3.62 21.78
CA LEU A 216 -39.43 3.25 20.84
C LEU A 216 -39.13 1.96 20.07
N GLY A 217 -37.97 1.32 20.30
CA GLY A 217 -37.60 0.04 19.71
C GLY A 217 -36.75 0.14 18.45
N ALA A 218 -36.12 1.28 18.15
CA ALA A 218 -35.27 1.43 16.95
C ALA A 218 -34.19 0.34 16.83
N ALA A 219 -33.59 -0.06 17.96
CA ALA A 219 -32.54 -1.08 18.02
C ALA A 219 -32.95 -2.45 17.47
N ASP A 220 -34.24 -2.79 17.46
CA ASP A 220 -34.74 -4.07 16.93
C ASP A 220 -34.69 -4.12 15.39
N HIS A 221 -34.46 -2.96 14.75
CA HIS A 221 -34.56 -2.80 13.31
C HIS A 221 -33.23 -2.50 12.62
N VAL A 222 -32.17 -2.15 13.37
CA VAL A 222 -30.89 -1.70 12.81
C VAL A 222 -29.72 -2.54 13.30
N ASP A 223 -28.64 -2.52 12.56
CA ASP A 223 -27.35 -3.14 12.89
C ASP A 223 -26.34 -2.12 13.39
N ALA A 224 -26.53 -0.84 13.05
CA ALA A 224 -25.67 0.26 13.45
C ALA A 224 -26.48 1.51 13.84
N VAL A 225 -25.91 2.34 14.72
CA VAL A 225 -26.39 3.70 15.04
C VAL A 225 -25.38 4.71 14.50
N ALA A 226 -25.86 5.71 13.74
CA ALA A 226 -25.01 6.76 13.20
C ALA A 226 -25.29 8.15 13.80
N TYR A 227 -24.26 8.99 13.86
CA TYR A 227 -24.37 10.40 14.27
C TYR A 227 -23.29 11.28 13.63
N HIS A 228 -23.52 12.60 13.62
CA HIS A 228 -22.68 13.60 12.94
C HIS A 228 -22.03 14.59 13.92
N PRO A 229 -20.87 14.25 14.53
CA PRO A 229 -20.25 15.01 15.62
C PRO A 229 -19.41 16.21 15.14
N TYR A 230 -19.98 17.08 14.32
CA TYR A 230 -19.33 18.33 13.94
C TYR A 230 -18.98 19.18 15.17
N ALA A 231 -17.79 19.79 15.18
CA ALA A 231 -17.28 20.52 16.35
C ALA A 231 -18.24 21.64 16.80
N GLU A 232 -18.91 22.31 15.86
CA GLU A 232 -19.93 23.33 16.08
C GLU A 232 -21.21 22.81 16.74
N THR A 233 -21.49 21.50 16.68
CA THR A 233 -22.74 20.90 17.20
C THR A 233 -22.59 20.19 18.54
N ILE A 234 -21.39 19.72 18.90
CA ILE A 234 -21.14 18.91 20.11
C ILE A 234 -20.49 19.67 21.28
N GLY A 235 -20.43 21.01 21.24
CA GLY A 235 -19.78 21.86 22.26
C GLY A 235 -20.62 22.25 23.48
N VAL A 236 -19.94 22.79 24.50
CA VAL A 236 -20.58 23.35 25.70
C VAL A 236 -21.00 24.81 25.44
N GLU A 237 -22.26 25.13 25.72
CA GLU A 237 -22.79 26.49 25.62
C GLU A 237 -21.98 27.46 26.51
N GLY A 238 -21.38 28.50 25.91
CA GLY A 238 -20.60 29.52 26.61
C GLY A 238 -19.08 29.38 26.57
N GLN A 239 -18.52 28.41 25.84
CA GLN A 239 -17.07 28.36 25.58
C GLN A 239 -16.59 29.49 24.64
N PRO A 240 -15.33 29.93 24.76
CA PRO A 240 -14.70 30.84 23.79
C PRO A 240 -14.79 30.28 22.37
N GLU A 241 -15.03 31.13 21.38
CA GLU A 241 -15.20 30.74 19.96
C GLU A 241 -14.00 29.95 19.41
N GLU A 242 -12.80 30.27 19.90
CA GLU A 242 -11.54 29.57 19.58
C GLU A 242 -11.43 28.14 20.15
N ASP A 243 -12.18 27.80 21.20
CA ASP A 243 -12.25 26.45 21.78
C ASP A 243 -13.39 25.62 21.14
N LEU A 244 -14.37 26.27 20.52
CA LEU A 244 -15.49 25.59 19.84
C LEU A 244 -15.03 24.86 18.57
N LEU A 245 -13.91 25.29 17.98
CA LEU A 245 -13.44 24.92 16.65
C LEU A 245 -12.37 23.87 16.59
N ARG A 246 -11.66 23.66 17.69
CA ARG A 246 -10.65 22.62 17.77
C ARG A 246 -11.34 21.26 17.77
N PRO A 247 -10.68 20.22 17.21
CA PRO A 247 -11.09 18.84 17.45
C PRO A 247 -11.28 18.64 18.95
N LYS A 248 -12.37 18.00 19.35
CA LYS A 248 -12.65 17.74 20.77
C LYS A 248 -12.26 16.29 21.05
N GLU A 249 -10.97 15.99 21.00
CA GLU A 249 -10.47 14.61 20.89
C GLU A 249 -10.95 13.72 22.02
N SER A 250 -10.78 14.18 23.26
CA SER A 250 -11.26 13.48 24.46
C SER A 250 -12.78 13.29 24.46
N LEU A 251 -13.53 14.30 23.97
CA LEU A 251 -14.97 14.20 23.83
C LEU A 251 -15.35 13.20 22.74
N CYS A 252 -14.67 13.17 21.58
CA CYS A 252 -14.94 12.23 20.49
C CYS A 252 -14.84 10.79 21.00
N ARG A 253 -13.75 10.44 21.68
CA ARG A 253 -13.56 9.12 22.28
C ARG A 253 -14.61 8.82 23.36
N PHE A 254 -14.95 9.80 24.19
CA PHE A 254 -15.99 9.66 25.20
C PHE A 254 -17.38 9.45 24.59
N LEU A 255 -17.72 10.14 23.51
CA LEU A 255 -19.03 10.07 22.87
C LEU A 255 -19.31 8.69 22.30
N VAL A 256 -18.31 8.01 21.71
CA VAL A 256 -18.45 6.61 21.26
C VAL A 256 -18.87 5.72 22.44
N GLN A 257 -18.17 5.83 23.57
CA GLN A 257 -18.49 5.05 24.77
C GLN A 257 -19.85 5.44 25.40
N PHE A 258 -20.23 6.71 25.32
CA PHE A 258 -21.53 7.18 25.77
C PHE A 258 -22.67 6.62 24.90
N VAL A 259 -22.50 6.55 23.58
CA VAL A 259 -23.48 5.96 22.66
C VAL A 259 -23.62 4.45 22.93
N HIS A 260 -22.51 3.72 23.11
CA HIS A 260 -22.54 2.32 23.56
C HIS A 260 -23.33 2.15 24.86
N TRP A 261 -23.04 2.98 25.86
CA TRP A 261 -23.76 2.95 27.14
C TRP A 261 -25.25 3.23 26.97
N LEU A 262 -25.60 4.19 26.10
CA LEU A 262 -26.99 4.56 25.82
C LEU A 262 -27.74 3.41 25.13
N VAL A 263 -27.16 2.81 24.10
CA VAL A 263 -27.71 1.63 23.41
C VAL A 263 -27.96 0.48 24.40
N ALA A 264 -26.98 0.21 25.27
CA ALA A 264 -27.07 -0.83 26.30
C ALA A 264 -28.17 -0.60 27.36
N GLN A 265 -28.71 0.62 27.48
CA GLN A 265 -29.88 0.87 28.35
C GLN A 265 -31.18 0.32 27.75
N HIS A 266 -31.23 0.15 26.42
CA HIS A 266 -32.46 -0.19 25.70
C HIS A 266 -32.42 -1.58 25.07
N THR A 267 -31.24 -2.10 24.73
CA THR A 267 -31.08 -3.41 24.10
C THR A 267 -29.84 -4.16 24.58
N SER A 268 -29.84 -5.48 24.44
CA SER A 268 -28.64 -6.32 24.55
C SER A 268 -28.05 -6.69 23.19
N LYS A 269 -28.63 -6.20 22.08
CA LYS A 269 -28.06 -6.35 20.74
C LYS A 269 -26.79 -5.50 20.69
N ASP A 270 -25.71 -6.12 20.21
CA ASP A 270 -24.48 -5.41 19.89
C ASP A 270 -24.71 -4.62 18.60
N LEU A 271 -24.72 -3.29 18.71
CA LEU A 271 -24.91 -2.39 17.57
C LEU A 271 -23.60 -1.70 17.28
N GLU A 272 -23.24 -1.65 15.99
CA GLU A 272 -22.10 -0.88 15.52
C GLU A 272 -22.35 0.63 15.73
N ILE A 273 -21.27 1.40 15.87
CA ILE A 273 -21.31 2.86 15.97
C ILE A 273 -20.62 3.47 14.76
N TRP A 274 -21.38 4.25 13.99
CA TRP A 274 -20.90 4.84 12.75
C TRP A 274 -20.86 6.37 12.85
N ILE A 275 -19.77 6.95 12.33
CA ILE A 275 -19.62 8.40 12.14
C ILE A 275 -19.82 8.67 10.66
N THR A 276 -21.06 8.92 10.25
CA THR A 276 -21.44 9.02 8.83
C THR A 276 -21.21 10.40 8.22
N GLU A 277 -20.95 11.42 9.06
CA GLU A 277 -20.37 12.70 8.64
C GLU A 277 -19.52 13.32 9.76
N VAL A 278 -18.33 13.79 9.39
CA VAL A 278 -17.51 14.69 10.21
C VAL A 278 -16.61 15.52 9.29
N GLY A 279 -16.38 16.80 9.59
CA GLY A 279 -15.56 17.65 8.74
C GLY A 279 -15.36 19.06 9.27
N TRP A 280 -14.50 19.81 8.58
CA TRP A 280 -14.30 21.25 8.80
C TRP A 280 -14.36 22.00 7.47
N THR A 281 -15.04 23.14 7.46
CA THR A 281 -15.15 23.99 6.27
C THR A 281 -13.98 24.95 6.16
N THR A 282 -13.53 25.19 4.92
CA THR A 282 -12.58 26.26 4.58
C THR A 282 -13.25 27.58 4.20
N CYS A 283 -14.56 27.66 4.44
CA CYS A 283 -15.35 28.86 4.20
C CYS A 283 -15.14 29.94 5.28
N ALA A 284 -14.40 30.99 4.96
CA ALA A 284 -14.24 32.13 5.87
C ALA A 284 -15.56 32.83 6.25
N GLN A 285 -16.60 32.72 5.42
CA GLN A 285 -17.92 33.34 5.61
C GLN A 285 -18.93 32.45 6.36
N THR A 286 -18.54 31.23 6.73
CA THR A 286 -19.30 30.38 7.65
C THR A 286 -18.59 30.41 8.99
N PRO A 287 -18.78 31.44 9.84
CA PRO A 287 -18.07 31.50 11.08
C PRO A 287 -18.37 30.25 11.92
N PRO A 288 -17.35 29.44 12.26
CA PRO A 288 -15.94 29.67 11.93
C PRO A 288 -15.36 28.62 10.97
N GLY A 289 -15.08 29.03 9.73
CA GLY A 289 -14.26 28.26 8.80
C GLY A 289 -12.78 28.47 9.08
N VAL A 290 -11.99 27.47 8.71
CA VAL A 290 -10.55 27.42 8.95
C VAL A 290 -9.77 27.57 7.64
N ASP A 291 -8.47 27.89 7.71
CA ASP A 291 -7.59 27.75 6.55
C ASP A 291 -7.36 26.27 6.17
N GLU A 292 -6.86 26.02 4.96
CA GLU A 292 -6.65 24.65 4.45
C GLU A 292 -5.66 23.82 5.27
N ASP A 293 -4.60 24.45 5.78
CA ASP A 293 -3.61 23.79 6.64
C ASP A 293 -4.24 23.34 7.97
N THR A 294 -5.09 24.19 8.54
CA THR A 294 -5.85 23.87 9.75
C THR A 294 -6.90 22.81 9.48
N GLN A 295 -7.59 22.84 8.32
CA GLN A 295 -8.49 21.76 7.90
C GLN A 295 -7.74 20.42 7.85
N ALA A 296 -6.55 20.39 7.24
CA ALA A 296 -5.72 19.20 7.12
C ALA A 296 -5.28 18.66 8.49
N ALA A 297 -4.82 19.54 9.39
CA ALA A 297 -4.41 19.17 10.73
C ALA A 297 -5.58 18.63 11.57
N TYR A 298 -6.74 19.29 11.53
CA TYR A 298 -7.93 18.89 12.29
C TYR A 298 -8.55 17.61 11.75
N MET A 299 -8.51 17.40 10.44
CA MET A 299 -8.86 16.13 9.81
C MET A 299 -7.98 15.00 10.34
N LEU A 300 -6.64 15.11 10.23
CA LEU A 300 -5.72 14.07 10.72
C LEU A 300 -5.95 13.74 12.19
N ARG A 301 -6.07 14.76 13.04
CA ARG A 301 -6.37 14.57 14.47
C ARG A 301 -7.66 13.78 14.66
N THR A 302 -8.72 14.14 13.94
CA THR A 302 -10.02 13.47 14.06
C THR A 302 -9.96 12.02 13.61
N LEU A 303 -9.35 11.73 12.45
CA LEU A 303 -9.25 10.37 11.92
C LEU A 303 -8.38 9.48 12.81
N ILE A 304 -7.22 9.98 13.28
CA ILE A 304 -6.35 9.27 14.21
C ILE A 304 -7.08 8.97 15.52
N ASN A 305 -7.88 9.91 16.03
CA ASN A 305 -8.68 9.68 17.24
C ASN A 305 -9.70 8.56 17.07
N TYR A 306 -10.48 8.58 16.00
CA TYR A 306 -11.45 7.51 15.76
C TYR A 306 -10.77 6.17 15.44
N ALA A 307 -9.56 6.18 14.87
CA ALA A 307 -8.77 4.97 14.68
C ALA A 307 -8.40 4.29 16.02
N THR A 308 -8.37 5.04 17.14
CA THR A 308 -8.14 4.48 18.49
C THR A 308 -9.39 3.92 19.16
N THR A 309 -10.55 4.09 18.54
CA THR A 309 -11.83 3.61 19.06
C THR A 309 -12.35 2.42 18.24
N ASP A 310 -13.45 1.84 18.71
CA ASP A 310 -14.14 0.70 18.12
C ASP A 310 -15.18 1.07 17.06
N VAL A 311 -15.35 2.36 16.72
CA VAL A 311 -16.23 2.76 15.61
C VAL A 311 -15.85 2.00 14.34
N GLU A 312 -16.89 1.49 13.69
CA GLU A 312 -16.78 0.63 12.52
C GLU A 312 -16.63 1.44 11.24
N ARG A 313 -17.25 2.64 11.15
CA ARG A 313 -17.16 3.52 9.97
C ARG A 313 -16.97 4.98 10.34
N VAL A 314 -16.06 5.66 9.65
CA VAL A 314 -15.85 7.12 9.73
C VAL A 314 -15.82 7.71 8.33
N VAL A 315 -16.76 8.60 8.04
CA VAL A 315 -16.92 9.22 6.74
C VAL A 315 -16.61 10.71 6.86
N TRP A 316 -15.56 11.14 6.17
CA TRP A 316 -15.23 12.56 6.06
C TRP A 316 -16.21 13.26 5.13
N PHE A 317 -16.82 14.34 5.61
CA PHE A 317 -17.60 15.26 4.78
C PHE A 317 -16.69 16.42 4.37
N ASN A 318 -16.31 16.55 3.09
CA ASN A 318 -16.63 15.65 1.97
C ASN A 318 -15.44 15.51 1.00
N LEU A 319 -15.58 14.71 -0.07
CA LEU A 319 -14.48 14.48 -1.02
C LEU A 319 -14.12 15.75 -1.80
N ARG A 320 -15.11 16.43 -2.36
CA ARG A 320 -14.91 17.56 -3.28
C ARG A 320 -15.90 18.67 -2.98
N ASP A 321 -15.42 19.91 -3.01
CA ASP A 321 -16.29 21.08 -2.93
C ASP A 321 -17.34 21.01 -4.05
N THR A 322 -18.62 21.02 -3.70
CA THR A 322 -19.71 20.69 -4.62
C THR A 322 -20.27 21.92 -5.34
N MET A 323 -20.02 23.11 -4.80
CA MET A 323 -20.56 24.38 -5.29
C MET A 323 -19.46 25.45 -5.21
N LEU A 324 -19.50 26.44 -6.11
CA LEU A 324 -18.65 27.64 -6.00
C LEU A 324 -19.10 28.58 -4.87
N ASN A 325 -20.27 28.32 -4.27
CA ASN A 325 -20.76 29.09 -3.14
C ASN A 325 -19.88 28.85 -1.91
N GLU A 326 -19.99 29.75 -0.95
CA GLU A 326 -19.04 29.80 0.15
C GLU A 326 -19.32 28.69 1.18
N LEU A 327 -20.57 28.27 1.42
CA LEU A 327 -20.93 27.40 2.55
C LEU A 327 -20.40 25.93 2.48
N ASP A 328 -20.26 25.34 1.28
CA ASP A 328 -19.95 23.91 1.09
C ASP A 328 -18.45 23.63 0.78
N ARG A 329 -17.53 24.38 1.40
CA ARG A 329 -16.08 24.22 1.20
C ARG A 329 -15.42 23.21 2.14
N TYR A 330 -16.06 22.05 2.29
CA TYR A 330 -15.63 20.94 3.16
C TYR A 330 -14.72 19.94 2.44
N GLY A 331 -14.54 20.08 1.12
CA GLY A 331 -13.82 19.14 0.27
C GLY A 331 -12.39 18.90 0.71
N LEU A 332 -11.91 17.68 0.44
CA LEU A 332 -10.49 17.39 0.29
C LEU A 332 -9.95 17.97 -1.02
N LEU A 333 -10.80 18.04 -2.03
CA LEU A 333 -10.54 18.64 -3.32
C LEU A 333 -11.35 19.93 -3.49
N GLU A 334 -10.77 20.93 -4.16
CA GLU A 334 -11.53 22.05 -4.68
C GLU A 334 -12.55 21.61 -5.75
N TYR A 335 -13.50 22.48 -6.08
CA TYR A 335 -14.54 22.23 -7.07
C TYR A 335 -13.97 21.72 -8.42
N GLY A 336 -12.82 22.24 -8.83
CA GLY A 336 -12.09 21.90 -10.05
C GLY A 336 -11.10 20.73 -9.94
N PHE A 337 -11.17 19.91 -8.87
CA PHE A 337 -10.26 18.79 -8.59
C PHE A 337 -8.83 19.15 -8.19
N ALA A 338 -8.53 20.43 -7.92
CA ALA A 338 -7.25 20.79 -7.32
C ALA A 338 -7.19 20.21 -5.89
N PRO A 339 -6.11 19.49 -5.51
CA PRO A 339 -6.00 18.93 -4.17
C PRO A 339 -5.73 20.03 -3.15
N LYS A 340 -6.50 20.04 -2.07
CA LYS A 340 -6.21 20.85 -0.88
C LYS A 340 -5.23 20.10 0.02
N ALA A 341 -4.63 20.78 0.99
CA ALA A 341 -3.70 20.16 1.95
C ALA A 341 -4.30 18.95 2.69
N SER A 342 -5.63 18.94 2.89
CA SER A 342 -6.38 17.85 3.50
C SER A 342 -6.43 16.59 2.63
N TYR A 343 -6.34 16.68 1.30
CA TYR A 343 -6.30 15.50 0.43
C TYR A 343 -5.02 14.68 0.63
N GLY A 344 -3.86 15.35 0.60
CA GLY A 344 -2.57 14.70 0.85
C GLY A 344 -2.50 14.12 2.27
N SER A 345 -2.99 14.87 3.26
CA SER A 345 -3.12 14.39 4.64
C SER A 345 -4.03 13.16 4.79
N PHE A 346 -5.11 13.06 4.02
CA PHE A 346 -6.00 11.89 4.05
C PHE A 346 -5.28 10.67 3.48
N SER A 347 -4.56 10.85 2.37
CA SER A 347 -3.71 9.80 1.79
C SER A 347 -2.60 9.36 2.74
N THR A 348 -1.98 10.28 3.48
CA THR A 348 -1.00 9.93 4.52
C THR A 348 -1.66 9.13 5.64
N PHE A 349 -2.86 9.51 6.07
CA PHE A 349 -3.58 8.75 7.09
C PHE A 349 -3.83 7.30 6.65
N THR A 350 -4.38 7.11 5.46
CA THR A 350 -4.70 5.77 4.94
C THR A 350 -3.45 4.94 4.69
N ALA A 351 -2.34 5.53 4.23
CA ALA A 351 -1.10 4.80 3.98
C ALA A 351 -0.36 4.40 5.28
N PHE A 352 -0.32 5.26 6.29
CA PHE A 352 0.53 5.07 7.47
C PHE A 352 -0.20 4.49 8.68
N PHE A 353 -1.47 4.81 8.85
CA PHE A 353 -2.29 4.26 9.94
C PHE A 353 -3.17 3.13 9.43
N GLY A 354 -3.55 3.14 8.15
CA GLY A 354 -4.48 2.18 7.57
C GLY A 354 -4.12 0.71 7.75
N PRO A 355 -2.88 0.26 7.45
CA PRO A 355 -2.47 -1.13 7.64
C PRO A 355 -2.27 -1.53 9.12
N ALA A 356 -2.26 -0.57 10.03
CA ALA A 356 -1.91 -0.77 11.42
C ALA A 356 -3.13 -1.09 12.30
N THR A 357 -2.86 -1.55 13.52
CA THR A 357 -3.81 -1.68 14.62
C THR A 357 -3.41 -0.76 15.75
N PHE A 358 -4.38 -0.13 16.43
CA PHE A 358 -4.11 0.68 17.61
C PHE A 358 -3.56 -0.18 18.75
N THR A 359 -2.51 0.28 19.43
CA THR A 359 -1.93 -0.40 20.59
C THR A 359 -1.52 0.59 21.68
N SER A 360 -1.79 0.26 22.93
CA SER A 360 -1.17 0.92 24.07
C SER A 360 0.20 0.29 24.31
N GLU A 361 1.28 0.96 23.90
CA GLU A 361 2.64 0.46 24.09
C GLU A 361 3.31 1.05 25.32
N ASP A 362 3.57 0.21 26.32
CA ASP A 362 4.37 0.57 27.50
C ASP A 362 5.84 0.91 27.14
N THR A 363 6.27 0.53 25.93
CA THR A 363 7.63 0.72 25.43
C THR A 363 7.88 2.11 24.85
N VAL A 364 6.84 2.91 24.53
CA VAL A 364 7.00 4.25 23.98
C VAL A 364 6.40 5.28 24.94
N THR A 365 7.18 6.30 25.29
CA THR A 365 6.72 7.40 26.17
C THR A 365 6.95 8.75 25.53
N PHE A 366 5.98 9.64 25.69
CA PHE A 366 5.96 10.98 25.11
C PHE A 366 6.01 12.02 26.23
N THR A 367 6.96 12.95 26.18
CA THR A 367 7.07 14.04 27.15
C THR A 367 7.22 15.39 26.47
N CYS A 368 6.47 16.39 26.94
CA CYS A 368 6.58 17.78 26.47
C CYS A 368 6.48 18.77 27.65
N GLY A 369 6.54 20.08 27.37
CA GLY A 369 6.47 21.12 28.39
C GLY A 369 5.15 21.11 29.18
N ASP A 370 4.02 21.11 28.47
CA ASP A 370 2.69 20.95 29.08
C ASP A 370 2.07 19.60 28.73
N GLN A 371 2.25 18.59 29.57
CA GLN A 371 1.70 17.26 29.31
C GLN A 371 0.15 17.25 29.24
N SER A 372 -0.54 18.22 29.83
CA SER A 372 -2.01 18.19 29.96
C SER A 372 -2.75 18.39 28.63
N THR A 373 -2.08 18.98 27.64
CA THR A 373 -2.61 19.22 26.29
C THR A 373 -1.93 18.36 25.23
N LEU A 374 -1.13 17.36 25.61
CA LEU A 374 -0.52 16.43 24.66
C LEU A 374 -1.47 15.27 24.37
N GLU A 375 -1.81 15.10 23.08
CA GLU A 375 -2.41 13.88 22.56
C GLU A 375 -1.30 13.08 21.85
N ALA A 376 -1.19 11.80 22.16
CA ALA A 376 -0.19 10.92 21.56
C ALA A 376 -0.71 9.49 21.46
N HIS A 377 -0.46 8.85 20.32
CA HIS A 377 -0.98 7.52 20.01
C HIS A 377 0.10 6.67 19.33
N CYS A 378 0.00 5.36 19.53
CA CYS A 378 0.87 4.35 18.96
C CYS A 378 0.03 3.34 18.17
N PHE A 379 0.50 3.00 16.98
CA PHE A 379 -0.13 2.05 16.09
C PHE A 379 0.91 1.04 15.63
N ARG A 380 0.55 -0.24 15.64
CA ARG A 380 1.43 -1.35 15.29
C ARG A 380 1.03 -1.93 13.95
N HIS A 381 2.02 -2.06 13.07
CA HIS A 381 1.87 -2.71 11.77
C HIS A 381 2.10 -4.22 11.87
N PRO A 382 1.54 -4.99 10.92
CA PRO A 382 2.02 -6.33 10.63
C PRO A 382 3.55 -6.31 10.41
N GLY A 383 4.29 -7.23 11.02
CA GLY A 383 5.75 -7.25 10.97
C GLY A 383 6.47 -6.46 12.08
N GLY A 384 5.74 -5.75 12.95
CA GLY A 384 6.28 -5.22 14.21
C GLY A 384 6.71 -3.74 14.19
N LYS A 385 6.69 -3.09 13.03
CA LYS A 385 6.86 -1.63 12.85
C LYS A 385 5.80 -0.84 13.65
N LEU A 386 6.17 0.35 14.12
CA LEU A 386 5.25 1.29 14.76
C LEU A 386 5.09 2.58 13.96
N THR A 387 3.87 3.11 13.96
CA THR A 387 3.57 4.49 13.58
C THR A 387 3.05 5.22 14.81
N LEU A 388 3.71 6.31 15.16
CA LEU A 388 3.38 7.18 16.27
C LEU A 388 2.78 8.48 15.74
N ALA A 389 1.82 9.04 16.46
CA ALA A 389 1.28 10.36 16.21
C ALA A 389 1.27 11.17 17.50
N ALA A 390 1.65 12.45 17.45
CA ALA A 390 1.55 13.36 18.59
C ALA A 390 1.21 14.79 18.16
N TRP A 391 0.36 15.47 18.93
CA TRP A 391 0.01 16.89 18.73
C TRP A 391 -0.42 17.55 20.04
N LYS A 392 -0.63 18.88 19.97
CA LYS A 392 -1.12 19.70 21.08
C LYS A 392 -2.60 20.01 20.85
N SER A 393 -3.47 19.55 21.75
CA SER A 393 -4.92 19.73 21.62
C SER A 393 -5.35 21.21 21.66
N ASP A 394 -4.53 22.05 22.29
CA ASP A 394 -4.70 23.50 22.37
C ASP A 394 -4.00 24.29 21.26
N ASP A 395 -3.44 23.60 20.25
CA ASP A 395 -2.66 24.16 19.13
C ASP A 395 -1.35 24.87 19.52
N SER A 396 -1.02 24.91 20.81
CA SER A 396 0.17 25.60 21.31
C SER A 396 1.44 24.93 20.79
N ALA A 397 2.45 25.73 20.43
CA ALA A 397 3.74 25.17 20.07
C ALA A 397 4.47 24.70 21.34
N ASP A 398 5.01 23.48 21.30
CA ASP A 398 5.78 22.87 22.37
C ASP A 398 6.95 22.07 21.77
N THR A 399 7.82 21.51 22.63
CA THR A 399 8.89 20.61 22.24
C THR A 399 8.65 19.24 22.84
N LEU A 400 8.59 18.23 21.97
CA LEU A 400 8.37 16.84 22.32
C LEU A 400 9.69 16.08 22.43
N THR A 401 9.74 15.18 23.40
CA THR A 401 10.72 14.10 23.50
C THR A 401 9.99 12.77 23.46
N ILE A 402 10.47 11.84 22.65
CA ILE A 402 9.96 10.47 22.55
C ILE A 402 11.04 9.53 23.09
N ASN A 403 10.71 8.70 24.07
CA ASN A 403 11.61 7.64 24.54
C ASN A 403 11.05 6.28 24.15
N ILE A 404 11.91 5.44 23.58
CA ILE A 404 11.60 4.13 23.03
C ILE A 404 12.45 3.12 23.81
N GLY A 405 11.78 2.38 24.69
CA GLY A 405 12.38 1.43 25.61
C GLY A 405 12.74 0.07 25.00
N ASP A 406 12.30 -0.20 23.76
CA ASP A 406 12.61 -1.42 23.03
C ASP A 406 13.79 -1.21 22.07
N ALA A 407 14.88 -1.91 22.34
CA ALA A 407 16.13 -1.86 21.56
C ALA A 407 16.02 -2.54 20.18
N ALA A 408 14.91 -3.24 19.90
CA ALA A 408 14.65 -3.80 18.58
C ALA A 408 14.45 -2.70 17.52
N TYR A 409 13.95 -1.52 17.90
CA TYR A 409 13.81 -0.40 16.98
C TYR A 409 15.17 0.25 16.72
N GLN A 410 15.48 0.39 15.44
CA GLN A 410 16.77 0.86 14.96
C GLN A 410 16.62 2.04 13.98
N VAL A 411 15.43 2.21 13.38
CA VAL A 411 15.07 3.36 12.54
C VAL A 411 14.13 4.30 13.29
N VAL A 412 14.35 5.61 13.13
CA VAL A 412 13.35 6.62 13.47
C VAL A 412 13.20 7.58 12.29
N SER A 413 12.03 7.60 11.67
CA SER A 413 11.71 8.48 10.54
C SER A 413 10.57 9.42 10.91
N ILE A 414 10.69 10.69 10.55
CA ILE A 414 9.59 11.66 10.57
C ILE A 414 8.88 11.59 9.24
N VAL A 415 7.55 11.52 9.29
CA VAL A 415 6.70 11.51 8.11
C VAL A 415 6.08 12.89 7.95
N ASP A 416 6.24 13.49 6.77
CA ASP A 416 5.54 14.72 6.43
C ASP A 416 4.03 14.43 6.30
N PRO A 417 3.18 15.09 7.11
CA PRO A 417 1.77 14.75 7.17
C PRO A 417 1.03 15.04 5.86
N ALA A 418 1.48 16.01 5.05
CA ALA A 418 0.80 16.40 3.82
C ALA A 418 1.18 15.52 2.61
N SER A 419 2.43 15.04 2.54
CA SER A 419 2.97 14.32 1.39
C SER A 419 3.27 12.85 1.65
N GLY A 420 3.33 12.43 2.92
CA GLY A 420 3.79 11.10 3.31
C GLY A 420 5.29 10.88 3.12
N ALA A 421 6.06 11.91 2.75
CA ALA A 421 7.51 11.81 2.58
C ALA A 421 8.19 11.48 3.92
N ARG A 422 9.14 10.54 3.90
CA ARG A 422 9.92 10.16 5.07
C ARG A 422 11.22 10.96 5.11
N SER A 423 11.65 11.33 6.31
CA SER A 423 12.96 11.91 6.56
C SER A 423 13.54 11.35 7.87
N PRO A 424 14.86 11.19 8.02
CA PRO A 424 15.44 10.76 9.27
C PRO A 424 15.11 11.72 10.43
N ALA A 425 14.76 11.19 11.60
CA ALA A 425 14.52 12.04 12.76
C ALA A 425 15.81 12.67 13.27
N ALA A 426 15.81 14.00 13.42
CA ALA A 426 16.86 14.72 14.12
C ALA A 426 16.75 14.47 15.64
N GLY A 427 17.87 14.59 16.36
CA GLY A 427 17.88 14.50 17.83
C GLY A 427 17.74 13.09 18.40
N VAL A 428 17.94 12.06 17.58
CA VAL A 428 18.01 10.65 18.02
C VAL A 428 19.29 10.42 18.81
N THR A 429 19.14 9.88 20.02
CA THR A 429 20.24 9.46 20.90
C THR A 429 19.96 8.05 21.42
N ARG A 430 21.02 7.29 21.73
CA ARG A 430 20.90 5.92 22.27
C ARG A 430 21.65 5.79 23.58
N ASP A 431 21.10 5.02 24.51
CA ASP A 431 21.79 4.66 25.74
C ASP A 431 22.60 3.36 25.59
N ALA A 432 23.25 2.92 26.67
CA ALA A 432 24.08 1.71 26.68
C ALA A 432 23.31 0.38 26.52
N GLN A 433 21.97 0.44 26.46
CA GLN A 433 21.09 -0.70 26.19
C GLN A 433 20.40 -0.53 24.81
N ASP A 434 20.90 0.38 23.96
CA ASP A 434 20.36 0.73 22.64
C ASP A 434 18.92 1.28 22.65
N ARG A 435 18.43 1.71 23.81
CA ARG A 435 17.13 2.40 23.90
C ARG A 435 17.23 3.79 23.29
N ILE A 436 16.23 4.20 22.53
CA ILE A 436 16.26 5.45 21.77
C ILE A 436 15.57 6.57 22.57
N THR A 437 16.18 7.75 22.57
CA THR A 437 15.51 9.01 22.91
C THR A 437 15.60 9.94 21.71
N VAL A 438 14.45 10.40 21.22
CA VAL A 438 14.33 11.40 20.15
C VAL A 438 13.92 12.72 20.80
N GLY A 439 14.87 13.64 20.94
CA GLY A 439 14.64 14.91 21.63
C GLY A 439 14.56 16.10 20.67
N GLY A 440 13.84 17.15 21.08
CA GLY A 440 13.82 18.42 20.36
C GLY A 440 12.85 18.46 19.17
N LEU A 441 11.87 17.56 19.13
CA LEU A 441 10.87 17.52 18.07
C LEU A 441 9.86 18.66 18.27
N ALA A 442 9.59 19.44 17.23
CA ALA A 442 8.51 20.42 17.29
C ALA A 442 7.16 19.70 17.32
N VAL A 443 6.28 20.10 18.23
CA VAL A 443 4.90 19.61 18.30
C VAL A 443 3.96 20.79 18.48
N GLY A 444 2.76 20.73 17.89
CA GLY A 444 1.78 21.80 17.95
C GLY A 444 0.45 21.37 17.34
N LYS A 445 -0.17 22.27 16.57
CA LYS A 445 -1.45 22.01 15.87
C LYS A 445 -1.40 20.80 14.94
N THR A 446 -0.38 20.73 14.07
CA THR A 446 -0.25 19.67 13.06
C THR A 446 0.31 18.40 13.71
N PRO A 447 -0.31 17.22 13.49
CA PRO A 447 0.23 15.96 13.97
C PRO A 447 1.66 15.71 13.49
N LEU A 448 2.56 15.51 14.45
CA LEU A 448 3.86 14.93 14.21
C LEU A 448 3.68 13.43 14.04
N ILE A 449 4.10 12.88 12.89
CA ILE A 449 4.04 11.45 12.61
C ILE A 449 5.46 10.89 12.62
N VAL A 450 5.67 9.81 13.36
CA VAL A 450 6.99 9.15 13.49
C VAL A 450 6.84 7.66 13.20
N GLU A 451 7.64 7.10 12.31
CA GLU A 451 7.76 5.66 12.12
C GLU A 451 8.97 5.10 12.85
N LEU A 452 8.77 3.94 13.49
CA LEU A 452 9.82 3.15 14.13
C LEU A 452 9.88 1.78 13.47
N GLU A 453 11.05 1.40 12.98
CA GLU A 453 11.24 0.12 12.31
C GLU A 453 12.33 -0.71 12.99
N THR A 454 12.13 -2.02 12.95
CA THR A 454 13.00 -3.03 13.53
C THR A 454 14.06 -3.46 12.52
N GLY A 455 15.16 -2.72 12.42
CA GLY A 455 16.20 -2.91 11.40
C GLY A 455 16.91 -1.60 11.09
N SER A 456 18.03 -1.61 10.37
CA SER A 456 18.80 -0.39 10.08
C SER A 456 17.94 0.64 9.31
N PRO A 457 18.14 1.96 9.53
CA PRO A 457 17.37 3.03 8.86
C PRO A 457 17.37 2.87 7.34
N PRO A 458 16.26 3.18 6.63
CA PRO A 458 16.34 3.50 5.23
C PRO A 458 17.16 4.78 5.18
N VAL A 459 18.43 4.62 4.86
CA VAL A 459 19.28 5.74 4.51
C VAL A 459 18.69 6.28 3.20
N GLU A 460 18.78 7.59 2.98
CA GLU A 460 18.95 8.13 1.62
C GLU A 460 20.28 7.57 1.06
N SER A 461 20.44 6.24 1.01
CA SER A 461 21.71 5.61 0.70
C SER A 461 21.77 5.55 -0.80
N HIS A 462 22.68 6.33 -1.37
CA HIS A 462 23.27 5.98 -2.65
C HIS A 462 24.17 4.72 -2.51
N THR A 463 23.74 3.74 -1.71
CA THR A 463 24.45 2.50 -1.41
C THR A 463 23.77 1.33 -2.08
N PHE A 464 24.56 0.49 -2.73
CA PHE A 464 24.14 -0.78 -3.30
C PHE A 464 24.97 -1.92 -2.72
N TYR A 465 24.33 -3.04 -2.43
CA TYR A 465 24.96 -4.22 -1.87
C TYR A 465 24.83 -5.41 -2.84
N PHE A 466 25.89 -6.21 -2.93
CA PHE A 466 25.95 -7.44 -3.70
C PHE A 466 26.53 -8.57 -2.85
N ALA A 467 25.79 -9.66 -2.69
CA ALA A 467 26.15 -10.77 -1.81
C ALA A 467 26.91 -11.90 -2.51
N GLU A 468 26.66 -12.14 -3.80
CA GLU A 468 27.44 -13.04 -4.63
C GLU A 468 28.63 -12.32 -5.29
N GLY A 469 29.62 -13.12 -5.68
CA GLY A 469 30.74 -12.74 -6.53
C GLY A 469 31.82 -13.83 -6.49
N TYR A 470 32.43 -14.13 -7.63
CA TYR A 470 33.50 -15.11 -7.72
C TYR A 470 34.45 -14.83 -8.90
N THR A 471 35.74 -14.71 -8.60
CA THR A 471 36.79 -14.40 -9.59
C THR A 471 37.67 -15.60 -9.93
N GLY A 472 37.19 -16.81 -9.68
CA GLY A 472 37.94 -18.03 -9.99
C GLY A 472 38.03 -18.36 -11.48
N ASP A 473 38.79 -19.42 -11.78
CA ASP A 473 38.97 -19.89 -13.15
C ASP A 473 37.61 -20.17 -13.80
N GLY A 474 37.39 -19.59 -14.99
CA GLY A 474 36.16 -19.74 -15.75
C GLY A 474 35.07 -18.72 -15.41
N PHE A 475 35.31 -17.77 -14.51
CA PHE A 475 34.38 -16.69 -14.17
C PHE A 475 34.94 -15.32 -14.56
N GLN A 476 34.08 -14.46 -15.09
CA GLN A 476 34.34 -13.05 -15.30
C GLN A 476 33.19 -12.23 -14.72
N GLU A 477 33.51 -11.37 -13.77
CA GLU A 477 32.56 -10.52 -13.07
C GLU A 477 32.86 -9.05 -13.38
N TYR A 478 31.80 -8.27 -13.59
CA TYR A 478 31.87 -6.82 -13.70
C TYR A 478 30.90 -6.15 -12.72
N LEU A 479 31.17 -4.88 -12.42
CA LEU A 479 30.26 -3.98 -11.74
C LEU A 479 29.97 -2.78 -12.65
N CYS A 480 28.71 -2.55 -12.96
CA CYS A 480 28.24 -1.48 -13.82
C CYS A 480 27.56 -0.40 -12.98
N LEU A 481 28.03 0.84 -13.09
CA LEU A 481 27.51 2.00 -12.35
C LEU A 481 27.00 3.04 -13.34
N GLY A 482 25.70 3.34 -13.32
CA GLY A 482 25.05 4.33 -14.17
C GLY A 482 24.78 5.63 -13.42
N ASN A 483 25.15 6.77 -14.00
CA ASN A 483 24.84 8.11 -13.49
C ASN A 483 24.02 8.87 -14.54
N MET A 484 22.71 8.97 -14.31
CA MET A 484 21.79 9.66 -15.23
C MET A 484 21.65 11.15 -14.89
N GLU A 485 22.31 11.59 -13.82
CA GLU A 485 22.24 12.95 -13.34
C GLU A 485 23.16 13.87 -14.15
N ALA A 486 22.88 15.18 -14.06
CA ALA A 486 23.61 16.21 -14.83
C ALA A 486 25.00 16.54 -14.28
N GLU A 487 25.38 15.94 -13.16
CA GLU A 487 26.65 16.20 -12.46
C GLU A 487 27.40 14.90 -12.18
N ASP A 488 28.73 14.96 -12.17
CA ASP A 488 29.59 13.79 -11.92
C ASP A 488 29.36 13.24 -10.51
N ALA A 489 29.24 11.92 -10.39
CA ALA A 489 29.16 11.20 -9.13
C ALA A 489 30.51 10.56 -8.78
N ALA A 490 30.78 10.42 -7.49
CA ALA A 490 31.90 9.69 -6.95
C ALA A 490 31.40 8.58 -6.03
N ALA A 491 31.81 7.34 -6.32
CA ALA A 491 31.47 6.17 -5.53
C ALA A 491 32.71 5.53 -4.91
N GLU A 492 32.55 4.91 -3.75
CA GLU A 492 33.50 3.97 -3.16
C GLU A 492 32.92 2.56 -3.29
N VAL A 493 33.69 1.64 -3.85
CA VAL A 493 33.36 0.22 -3.94
C VAL A 493 34.25 -0.54 -2.96
N VAL A 494 33.63 -1.16 -1.95
CA VAL A 494 34.28 -2.00 -0.96
C VAL A 494 34.05 -3.46 -1.32
N PHE A 495 35.13 -4.17 -1.66
CA PHE A 495 35.15 -5.60 -1.86
C PHE A 495 35.37 -6.32 -0.52
N ILE A 496 34.50 -7.27 -0.19
CA ILE A 496 34.46 -7.98 1.09
C ILE A 496 34.67 -9.48 0.84
N PHE A 497 35.49 -10.12 1.68
CA PHE A 497 35.93 -11.50 1.49
C PHE A 497 35.49 -12.41 2.66
N PRO A 498 35.50 -13.75 2.49
CA PRO A 498 35.04 -14.69 3.52
C PRO A 498 35.81 -14.63 4.84
N ASP A 499 37.08 -14.22 4.81
CA ASP A 499 37.92 -14.09 6.01
C ASP A 499 37.70 -12.78 6.78
N GLY A 500 36.77 -11.94 6.33
CA GLY A 500 36.47 -10.63 6.89
C GLY A 500 37.45 -9.53 6.46
N SER A 501 38.43 -9.85 5.60
CA SER A 501 39.25 -8.82 4.97
C SER A 501 38.44 -8.04 3.93
N SER A 502 38.87 -6.82 3.63
CA SER A 502 38.25 -5.99 2.60
C SER A 502 39.28 -5.12 1.87
N SER A 503 38.89 -4.63 0.70
CA SER A 503 39.64 -3.62 -0.06
C SER A 503 38.68 -2.64 -0.70
N ALA A 504 39.03 -1.35 -0.73
CA ALA A 504 38.17 -0.31 -1.29
C ALA A 504 38.82 0.37 -2.50
N VAL A 505 38.00 0.81 -3.45
CA VAL A 505 38.42 1.61 -4.61
C VAL A 505 37.44 2.78 -4.82
N GLY A 506 37.98 3.97 -5.09
CA GLY A 506 37.20 5.12 -5.49
C GLY A 506 36.97 5.12 -7.00
N VAL A 507 35.75 5.43 -7.42
CA VAL A 507 35.26 5.35 -8.80
C VAL A 507 34.57 6.66 -9.15
N ALA A 508 35.01 7.28 -10.25
CA ALA A 508 34.31 8.42 -10.83
C ALA A 508 33.29 7.93 -11.85
N ILE A 509 32.09 8.51 -11.82
CA ILE A 509 31.00 8.19 -12.74
C ILE A 509 30.54 9.51 -13.36
N PRO A 510 31.03 9.84 -14.58
CA PRO A 510 30.71 11.12 -15.22
C PRO A 510 29.21 11.33 -15.38
N ALA A 511 28.78 12.59 -15.40
CA ALA A 511 27.40 12.99 -15.64
C ALA A 511 26.82 12.39 -16.93
N GLY A 512 25.58 11.90 -16.86
CA GLY A 512 24.87 11.32 -18.01
C GLY A 512 25.63 10.19 -18.70
N SER A 513 26.35 9.36 -17.94
CA SER A 513 27.23 8.31 -18.43
C SER A 513 27.14 7.05 -17.55
N ARG A 514 27.94 6.04 -17.89
CA ARG A 514 28.19 4.88 -17.03
C ARG A 514 29.68 4.58 -16.89
N THR A 515 30.02 3.82 -15.87
CA THR A 515 31.35 3.28 -15.62
C THR A 515 31.26 1.79 -15.33
N THR A 516 32.04 0.98 -16.02
CA THR A 516 32.15 -0.48 -15.81
C THR A 516 33.50 -0.85 -15.21
N LEU A 517 33.48 -1.67 -14.17
CA LEU A 517 34.65 -2.14 -13.45
C LEU A 517 34.86 -3.63 -13.68
N ASP A 518 36.07 -4.03 -14.06
CA ASP A 518 36.50 -5.43 -14.11
C ASP A 518 36.87 -5.91 -12.69
N VAL A 519 35.96 -6.65 -12.06
CA VAL A 519 36.13 -7.09 -10.67
C VAL A 519 37.30 -8.08 -10.56
N ASN A 520 37.44 -9.00 -11.52
CA ASN A 520 38.55 -9.95 -11.56
C ASN A 520 39.91 -9.24 -11.56
N ALA A 521 40.06 -8.17 -12.37
CA ALA A 521 41.27 -7.38 -12.42
C ALA A 521 41.55 -6.63 -11.10
N MET A 522 40.50 -6.19 -10.41
CA MET A 522 40.62 -5.42 -9.16
C MET A 522 40.97 -6.27 -7.94
N VAL A 523 40.32 -7.42 -7.76
CA VAL A 523 40.49 -8.22 -6.54
C VAL A 523 41.45 -9.40 -6.71
N GLY A 524 41.81 -9.73 -7.94
CA GLY A 524 42.65 -10.87 -8.29
C GLY A 524 41.88 -12.19 -8.43
N PRO A 525 42.52 -13.24 -8.96
CA PRO A 525 41.86 -14.50 -9.29
C PRO A 525 41.54 -15.35 -8.06
N GLY A 526 40.53 -16.21 -8.17
CA GLY A 526 40.25 -17.29 -7.21
C GLY A 526 39.60 -16.83 -5.91
N ARG A 527 38.84 -15.73 -5.91
CA ARG A 527 38.25 -15.16 -4.70
C ARG A 527 36.74 -15.18 -4.76
N GLU A 528 36.10 -15.63 -3.68
CA GLU A 528 34.71 -15.29 -3.39
C GLU A 528 34.67 -13.83 -2.90
N VAL A 529 33.80 -13.02 -3.48
CA VAL A 529 33.77 -11.58 -3.22
C VAL A 529 32.32 -11.11 -3.10
N SER A 530 32.08 -10.16 -2.20
CA SER A 530 30.84 -9.39 -2.10
C SER A 530 31.21 -7.91 -2.23
N MET A 531 30.24 -7.07 -2.59
CA MET A 531 30.50 -5.64 -2.80
C MET A 531 29.52 -4.77 -2.02
N VAL A 532 30.05 -3.66 -1.50
CA VAL A 532 29.26 -2.51 -1.03
C VAL A 532 29.71 -1.31 -1.83
N VAL A 533 28.79 -0.73 -2.60
CA VAL A 533 29.01 0.49 -3.39
C VAL A 533 28.36 1.63 -2.64
N THR A 534 29.06 2.71 -2.32
CA THR A 534 28.48 3.92 -1.71
C THR A 534 28.84 5.14 -2.55
N SER A 535 27.83 5.87 -3.02
CA SER A 535 27.98 7.06 -3.87
C SER A 535 27.64 8.35 -3.10
N ASP A 536 28.14 9.47 -3.59
CA ASP A 536 27.78 10.81 -3.10
C ASP A 536 26.54 11.40 -3.80
N ARG A 537 26.01 10.68 -4.80
CA ARG A 537 24.82 11.04 -5.60
C ARG A 537 24.05 9.82 -6.05
N ASP A 538 22.84 10.06 -6.54
CA ASP A 538 22.02 9.01 -7.15
C ASP A 538 22.70 8.37 -8.35
N ILE A 539 22.81 7.05 -8.25
CA ILE A 539 23.30 6.16 -9.30
C ILE A 539 22.42 4.91 -9.31
N VAL A 540 22.57 4.11 -10.36
CA VAL A 540 22.08 2.73 -10.43
C VAL A 540 23.28 1.79 -10.53
N ALA A 541 23.20 0.60 -9.91
CA ALA A 541 24.30 -0.36 -9.91
C ALA A 541 23.81 -1.79 -10.18
N GLU A 542 24.46 -2.44 -11.15
CA GLU A 542 24.19 -3.83 -11.54
C GLU A 542 25.50 -4.63 -11.65
N ARG A 543 25.41 -5.95 -11.47
CA ARG A 543 26.58 -6.85 -11.44
C ARG A 543 26.41 -8.00 -12.44
N PRO A 544 26.84 -7.85 -13.70
CA PRO A 544 26.86 -8.95 -14.65
C PRO A 544 28.04 -9.90 -14.38
N MET A 545 27.81 -11.19 -14.59
CA MET A 545 28.80 -12.25 -14.45
C MET A 545 28.64 -13.24 -15.60
N TYR A 546 29.77 -13.69 -16.17
CA TYR A 546 29.86 -14.68 -17.24
C TYR A 546 30.68 -15.85 -16.75
N PHE A 547 30.23 -17.08 -16.97
CA PHE A 547 30.91 -18.24 -16.40
C PHE A 547 30.85 -19.50 -17.26
N ARG A 548 31.85 -20.37 -17.03
CA ARG A 548 31.80 -21.80 -17.36
C ARG A 548 31.92 -22.61 -16.07
N TYR A 549 30.78 -23.04 -15.54
CA TYR A 549 30.65 -23.67 -14.23
C TYR A 549 30.86 -25.19 -14.25
N GLY A 550 31.56 -25.71 -13.23
CA GLY A 550 31.65 -27.14 -12.95
C GLY A 550 32.12 -27.99 -14.14
N THR A 551 31.24 -28.85 -14.65
CA THR A 551 31.54 -29.79 -15.75
C THR A 551 31.54 -29.13 -17.13
N GLY A 552 31.30 -27.82 -17.21
CA GLY A 552 31.33 -27.05 -18.46
C GLY A 552 30.04 -26.29 -18.75
N TRP A 553 29.16 -26.08 -17.78
CA TRP A 553 27.90 -25.34 -17.98
C TRP A 553 28.21 -23.88 -18.24
N GLU A 554 27.94 -23.44 -19.46
CA GLU A 554 28.13 -22.06 -19.89
C GLU A 554 26.92 -21.23 -19.50
N GLY A 555 27.13 -19.98 -19.09
CA GLY A 555 26.06 -19.07 -18.79
C GLY A 555 26.55 -17.73 -18.28
N GLY A 556 25.61 -16.95 -17.77
CA GLY A 556 25.88 -15.69 -17.11
C GLY A 556 24.58 -15.09 -16.59
N HIS A 557 24.70 -14.20 -15.61
CA HIS A 557 23.58 -13.55 -14.97
C HIS A 557 23.92 -12.14 -14.58
N ASP A 558 22.90 -11.31 -14.39
CA ASP A 558 23.00 -9.96 -13.86
C ASP A 558 22.03 -9.80 -12.68
N VAL A 559 22.33 -8.86 -11.78
CA VAL A 559 21.47 -8.53 -10.66
C VAL A 559 21.54 -7.03 -10.37
N MET A 560 20.38 -6.45 -10.05
CA MET A 560 20.31 -5.13 -9.42
C MET A 560 20.78 -5.20 -7.98
N GLY A 561 21.63 -4.26 -7.55
CA GLY A 561 22.10 -4.22 -6.17
C GLY A 561 20.96 -3.92 -5.18
N ALA A 562 21.01 -4.53 -3.99
CA ALA A 562 20.08 -4.20 -2.91
C ALA A 562 20.40 -2.81 -2.36
N ARG A 563 19.38 -2.03 -1.98
CA ARG A 563 19.58 -0.70 -1.38
C ARG A 563 19.83 -0.74 0.13
N GLU A 564 19.45 -1.85 0.76
CA GLU A 564 19.56 -2.04 2.20
C GLU A 564 19.75 -3.53 2.58
N PRO A 565 20.45 -3.82 3.68
CA PRO A 565 20.42 -5.13 4.32
C PRO A 565 19.11 -5.35 5.08
N SER A 566 18.65 -6.59 5.18
CA SER A 566 17.42 -6.98 5.91
C SER A 566 17.66 -8.18 6.82
N THR A 567 16.77 -8.41 7.78
CA THR A 567 16.76 -9.62 8.61
C THR A 567 15.93 -10.75 7.97
N SER A 568 15.19 -10.47 6.90
CA SER A 568 14.39 -11.46 6.17
C SER A 568 14.51 -11.27 4.67
N PHE A 569 14.70 -12.38 3.95
CA PHE A 569 14.73 -12.44 2.49
C PHE A 569 13.85 -13.56 1.97
N TYR A 570 13.13 -13.30 0.88
CA TYR A 570 12.18 -14.22 0.27
C TYR A 570 12.61 -14.57 -1.16
N PHE A 571 12.37 -15.84 -1.52
CA PHE A 571 12.73 -16.44 -2.80
C PHE A 571 11.62 -17.41 -3.24
N ALA A 572 10.99 -17.20 -4.40
CA ALA A 572 9.85 -17.99 -4.86
C ALA A 572 10.23 -19.19 -5.74
N GLU A 573 11.32 -19.09 -6.51
CA GLU A 573 11.93 -20.21 -7.22
C GLU A 573 12.91 -21.01 -6.33
N GLY A 574 13.17 -22.24 -6.74
CA GLY A 574 14.29 -23.06 -6.31
C GLY A 574 14.08 -24.50 -6.75
N TYR A 575 15.16 -25.18 -7.10
CA TYR A 575 15.12 -26.57 -7.54
C TYR A 575 16.45 -27.28 -7.27
N THR A 576 16.40 -28.42 -6.56
CA THR A 576 17.58 -29.20 -6.19
C THR A 576 17.69 -30.54 -6.91
N GLY A 577 16.95 -30.70 -8.01
CA GLY A 577 16.96 -31.92 -8.83
C GLY A 577 18.22 -32.13 -9.65
N GLU A 578 18.25 -33.25 -10.37
CA GLU A 578 19.34 -33.55 -11.31
C GLU A 578 19.54 -32.41 -12.32
N GLY A 579 20.79 -32.02 -12.52
CA GLY A 579 21.16 -30.93 -13.42
C GLY A 579 21.04 -29.53 -12.81
N PHE A 580 20.81 -29.38 -11.51
CA PHE A 580 20.72 -28.07 -10.84
C PHE A 580 21.62 -27.98 -9.61
N GLU A 581 22.33 -26.85 -9.48
CA GLU A 581 23.06 -26.46 -8.28
C GLU A 581 22.63 -25.06 -7.82
N GLU A 582 21.91 -25.00 -6.71
CA GLU A 582 21.38 -23.78 -6.11
C GLU A 582 22.20 -23.39 -4.88
N TRP A 583 22.43 -22.09 -4.72
CA TRP A 583 23.19 -21.53 -3.60
C TRP A 583 22.46 -20.34 -2.99
N LEU A 584 22.75 -20.08 -1.71
CA LEU A 584 22.43 -18.83 -1.03
C LEU A 584 23.74 -18.14 -0.67
N CYS A 585 24.00 -17.00 -1.29
CA CYS A 585 25.16 -16.16 -1.02
C CYS A 585 24.76 -15.05 -0.07
N VAL A 586 25.47 -14.91 1.06
CA VAL A 586 25.11 -13.99 2.13
C VAL A 586 26.28 -13.07 2.44
N LEU A 587 26.03 -11.76 2.39
CA LEU A 587 26.91 -10.72 2.89
C LEU A 587 26.41 -10.22 4.24
N ASN A 588 27.29 -10.20 5.24
CA ASN A 588 27.05 -9.51 6.50
C ASN A 588 27.89 -8.21 6.53
N PRO A 589 27.28 -7.04 6.27
CA PRO A 589 27.98 -5.75 6.34
C PRO A 589 28.06 -5.19 7.77
N GLY A 590 27.51 -5.89 8.77
CA GLY A 590 27.43 -5.42 10.15
C GLY A 590 28.66 -5.78 10.99
N ASP A 591 28.75 -5.13 12.15
CA ASP A 591 29.83 -5.30 13.13
C ASP A 591 29.72 -6.57 14.01
N THR A 592 28.63 -7.32 13.88
CA THR A 592 28.39 -8.54 14.66
C THR A 592 28.01 -9.71 13.75
N SER A 593 28.30 -10.93 14.18
CA SER A 593 27.90 -12.13 13.43
C SER A 593 26.37 -12.20 13.28
N ALA A 594 25.92 -12.65 12.11
CA ALA A 594 24.53 -12.93 11.81
C ALA A 594 24.32 -14.45 11.78
N ASP A 595 23.44 -14.95 12.63
CA ASP A 595 22.99 -16.34 12.60
C ASP A 595 21.85 -16.46 11.59
N LEU A 596 21.84 -17.54 10.81
CA LEU A 596 20.89 -17.74 9.72
C LEU A 596 20.05 -19.01 9.93
N THR A 597 18.78 -18.88 9.59
CA THR A 597 17.80 -19.96 9.49
C THR A 597 17.15 -19.92 8.12
N PHE A 598 17.15 -21.06 7.43
CA PHE A 598 16.52 -21.21 6.12
C PHE A 598 15.21 -22.00 6.27
N ARG A 599 14.11 -21.44 5.77
CA ARG A 599 12.80 -22.10 5.72
C ARG A 599 12.45 -22.39 4.27
N PHE A 600 12.49 -23.65 3.89
CA PHE A 600 12.18 -24.09 2.53
C PHE A 600 10.74 -24.57 2.45
N GLN A 601 9.91 -23.99 1.60
CA GLN A 601 8.59 -24.56 1.30
C GLN A 601 8.72 -25.43 0.06
N THR A 602 8.70 -26.75 0.26
CA THR A 602 8.89 -27.72 -0.83
C THR A 602 7.55 -28.13 -1.40
N GLN A 603 7.46 -28.22 -2.74
CA GLN A 603 6.25 -28.66 -3.41
C GLN A 603 5.95 -30.14 -3.13
N GLU A 604 7.00 -30.95 -2.95
CA GLU A 604 6.89 -32.41 -2.74
C GLU A 604 6.72 -32.80 -1.25
N GLY A 605 7.12 -31.96 -0.30
CA GLY A 605 7.30 -32.38 1.10
C GLY A 605 6.90 -31.37 2.17
N GLY A 606 6.27 -30.25 1.81
CA GLY A 606 5.90 -29.19 2.74
C GLY A 606 7.10 -28.37 3.24
N GLU A 607 6.90 -27.61 4.31
CA GLU A 607 7.93 -26.73 4.87
C GLU A 607 9.02 -27.50 5.65
N ARG A 608 10.28 -27.09 5.47
CA ARG A 608 11.45 -27.56 6.21
C ARG A 608 12.28 -26.38 6.70
N GLU A 609 12.50 -26.31 8.00
CA GLU A 609 13.38 -25.32 8.62
C GLU A 609 14.75 -25.94 8.93
N VAL A 610 15.83 -25.26 8.53
CA VAL A 610 17.21 -25.66 8.81
C VAL A 610 17.99 -24.45 9.31
N GLY A 611 18.50 -24.52 10.54
CA GLY A 611 19.32 -23.48 11.15
C GLY A 611 20.73 -23.96 11.49
N GLY A 612 21.49 -23.12 12.21
CA GLY A 612 22.86 -23.42 12.64
C GLY A 612 23.95 -22.91 11.70
N PHE A 613 23.59 -22.02 10.77
CA PHE A 613 24.52 -21.31 9.91
C PHE A 613 24.82 -19.92 10.50
N SER A 614 25.99 -19.37 10.19
CA SER A 614 26.31 -18.00 10.58
C SER A 614 27.30 -17.36 9.61
N VAL A 615 27.27 -16.04 9.55
CA VAL A 615 28.21 -15.21 8.78
C VAL A 615 28.85 -14.21 9.73
N GLY A 616 30.18 -14.19 9.79
CA GLY A 616 30.93 -13.29 10.66
C GLY A 616 30.72 -11.82 10.31
N PRO A 617 31.10 -10.88 11.19
CA PRO A 617 31.03 -9.46 10.89
C PRO A 617 31.90 -9.09 9.69
N HIS A 618 31.45 -8.14 8.88
CA HIS A 618 32.15 -7.64 7.68
C HIS A 618 32.67 -8.76 6.78
N SER A 619 31.88 -9.82 6.60
CA SER A 619 32.30 -11.01 5.86
C SER A 619 31.16 -11.58 5.04
N ARG A 620 31.47 -12.58 4.23
CA ARG A 620 30.50 -13.27 3.38
C ARG A 620 30.59 -14.78 3.49
N ALA A 621 29.53 -15.48 3.13
CA ALA A 621 29.51 -16.94 2.99
C ALA A 621 28.55 -17.40 1.89
N SER A 622 28.83 -18.55 1.29
CA SER A 622 27.94 -19.22 0.33
C SER A 622 27.48 -20.57 0.88
N PHE A 623 26.20 -20.87 0.74
CA PHE A 623 25.56 -22.08 1.24
C PHE A 623 24.91 -22.85 0.10
N LYS A 624 25.38 -24.06 -0.20
CA LYS A 624 24.81 -24.90 -1.27
C LYS A 624 23.48 -25.49 -0.80
N VAL A 625 22.38 -25.08 -1.43
CA VAL A 625 21.03 -25.52 -1.04
C VAL A 625 20.85 -27.02 -1.25
N ASN A 626 21.43 -27.60 -2.31
CA ASN A 626 21.36 -29.06 -2.55
C ASN A 626 21.92 -29.89 -1.37
N ASP A 627 22.95 -29.39 -0.68
CA ASP A 627 23.56 -30.07 0.46
C ASP A 627 22.73 -29.90 1.74
N ILE A 628 21.98 -28.81 1.84
CA ILE A 628 21.17 -28.43 3.01
C ILE A 628 19.78 -29.09 2.95
N LEU A 629 19.10 -28.98 1.81
CA LEU A 629 17.71 -29.38 1.63
C LEU A 629 17.55 -30.84 1.17
N GLY A 630 18.57 -31.36 0.48
CA GLY A 630 18.53 -32.63 -0.23
C GLY A 630 18.22 -32.45 -1.73
N ARG A 631 18.07 -33.59 -2.42
CA ARG A 631 17.92 -33.65 -3.89
C ARG A 631 16.46 -33.77 -4.33
N ASP A 632 16.20 -33.40 -5.58
CA ASP A 632 14.95 -33.62 -6.31
C ASP A 632 13.74 -32.91 -5.70
N LEU A 633 13.93 -31.69 -5.20
CA LEU A 633 12.88 -30.87 -4.58
C LEU A 633 12.73 -29.53 -5.31
N GLN A 634 11.48 -29.14 -5.53
CA GLN A 634 11.10 -27.78 -5.93
C GLN A 634 10.84 -26.97 -4.67
N ALA A 635 11.60 -25.91 -4.43
CA ALA A 635 11.60 -25.24 -3.13
C ALA A 635 11.70 -23.72 -3.25
N SER A 636 10.77 -23.00 -2.63
CA SER A 636 10.94 -21.59 -2.30
C SER A 636 11.68 -21.49 -0.97
N CYS A 637 12.31 -20.35 -0.69
CA CYS A 637 13.06 -20.14 0.53
C CYS A 637 12.64 -18.85 1.22
N VAL A 638 12.64 -18.87 2.56
CA VAL A 638 12.72 -17.68 3.41
C VAL A 638 14.02 -17.79 4.19
N VAL A 639 14.90 -16.80 4.04
CA VAL A 639 16.10 -16.66 4.85
C VAL A 639 15.81 -15.70 5.99
N VAL A 640 15.95 -16.17 7.22
CA VAL A 640 15.80 -15.37 8.45
C VAL A 640 17.17 -15.22 9.10
N ALA A 641 17.56 -13.99 9.37
CA ALA A 641 18.84 -13.65 9.97
C ALA A 641 18.67 -12.95 11.33
N SER A 642 19.55 -13.23 12.29
CA SER A 642 19.54 -12.57 13.60
C SER A 642 20.01 -11.11 13.56
N ARG A 643 20.65 -10.70 12.46
CA ARG A 643 21.13 -9.35 12.15
C ARG A 643 20.89 -9.06 10.67
N ALA A 644 20.87 -7.78 10.31
CA ALA A 644 20.65 -7.38 8.93
C ALA A 644 21.81 -7.84 8.03
N VAL A 645 21.48 -8.56 6.96
CA VAL A 645 22.39 -9.13 5.96
C VAL A 645 21.87 -8.83 4.55
N VAL A 646 22.60 -9.23 3.52
CA VAL A 646 22.17 -9.17 2.13
C VAL A 646 22.26 -10.58 1.55
N VAL A 647 21.25 -11.02 0.79
CA VAL A 647 21.17 -12.39 0.29
C VAL A 647 20.86 -12.41 -1.21
N GLU A 648 21.68 -13.14 -1.96
CA GLU A 648 21.47 -13.47 -3.37
C GLU A 648 21.31 -14.99 -3.53
N ARG A 649 20.52 -15.42 -4.52
CA ARG A 649 20.33 -16.84 -4.85
C ARG A 649 20.78 -17.15 -6.28
N PRO A 650 22.06 -17.51 -6.48
CA PRO A 650 22.51 -18.02 -7.76
C PRO A 650 22.19 -19.50 -7.93
N MET A 651 21.95 -19.85 -9.19
CA MET A 651 21.62 -21.20 -9.62
C MET A 651 22.35 -21.50 -10.93
N TYR A 652 22.95 -22.68 -11.02
CA TYR A 652 23.66 -23.17 -12.19
C TYR A 652 23.01 -24.46 -12.66
N PHE A 653 22.82 -24.65 -13.97
CA PHE A 653 22.04 -25.79 -14.45
C PHE A 653 22.43 -26.34 -15.84
N ASP A 654 22.07 -27.60 -16.04
CA ASP A 654 21.85 -28.28 -17.32
C ASP A 654 20.37 -28.68 -17.40
N TYR A 655 19.56 -27.75 -17.90
CA TYR A 655 18.11 -27.81 -17.86
C TYR A 655 17.56 -28.85 -18.84
N ARG A 656 16.95 -29.91 -18.31
CA ARG A 656 16.21 -30.90 -19.12
C ARG A 656 14.82 -30.41 -19.51
N GLY A 657 14.15 -29.64 -18.65
CA GLY A 657 12.81 -29.12 -18.90
C GLY A 657 11.78 -30.18 -19.27
N ARG A 658 10.72 -29.77 -19.97
CA ARG A 658 9.69 -30.72 -20.45
C ARG A 658 10.09 -31.46 -21.72
N GLY A 659 11.10 -30.97 -22.44
CA GLY A 659 11.55 -31.51 -23.73
C GLY A 659 12.82 -32.37 -23.70
N ASP A 660 13.39 -32.63 -22.51
CA ASP A 660 14.71 -33.27 -22.36
C ASP A 660 15.83 -32.54 -23.11
N HIS A 661 15.84 -31.20 -22.99
CA HIS A 661 16.60 -30.29 -23.84
C HIS A 661 18.11 -30.31 -23.61
N GLY A 662 18.53 -30.22 -22.35
CA GLY A 662 19.94 -30.04 -21.96
C GLY A 662 20.46 -28.62 -22.16
N TRP A 663 19.64 -27.60 -21.87
CA TRP A 663 20.03 -26.20 -21.99
C TRP A 663 20.86 -25.78 -20.78
N GLN A 664 22.12 -25.47 -21.02
CA GLN A 664 23.04 -25.08 -19.96
C GLN A 664 22.88 -23.59 -19.65
N GLY A 665 23.07 -23.21 -18.39
CA GLY A 665 22.96 -21.83 -17.98
C GLY A 665 23.16 -21.63 -16.48
N GLY A 666 22.83 -20.43 -16.04
CA GLY A 666 22.65 -20.11 -14.65
C GLY A 666 22.07 -18.71 -14.50
N HIS A 667 21.40 -18.46 -13.39
CA HIS A 667 20.78 -17.17 -13.09
C HIS A 667 20.96 -16.83 -11.62
N CYS A 668 20.80 -15.56 -11.29
CA CYS A 668 20.82 -15.09 -9.91
C CYS A 668 19.69 -14.07 -9.70
N VAL A 669 19.18 -14.00 -8.47
CA VAL A 669 18.27 -12.94 -8.04
C VAL A 669 18.73 -12.39 -6.70
N MET A 670 18.58 -11.08 -6.53
CA MET A 670 18.62 -10.43 -5.21
C MET A 670 17.34 -10.81 -4.46
N GLY A 671 17.45 -11.30 -3.23
CA GLY A 671 16.27 -11.68 -2.45
C GLY A 671 15.38 -10.48 -2.16
N ALA A 672 14.05 -10.68 -2.17
CA ALA A 672 13.11 -9.65 -1.77
C ALA A 672 13.14 -9.47 -0.25
N THR A 673 13.21 -8.24 0.24
CA THR A 673 13.20 -7.92 1.69
C THR A 673 11.78 -7.84 2.27
N ALA A 674 10.78 -7.75 1.41
CA ALA A 674 9.37 -7.67 1.78
C ALA A 674 8.49 -8.44 0.77
N LEU A 675 7.30 -8.83 1.23
CA LEU A 675 6.24 -9.40 0.40
C LEU A 675 5.36 -8.26 -0.15
N SER A 676 4.64 -8.55 -1.24
CA SER A 676 3.70 -7.60 -1.84
C SER A 676 2.36 -8.27 -2.14
N THR A 677 1.29 -7.49 -2.16
CA THR A 677 -0.04 -7.90 -2.64
C THR A 677 -0.14 -7.90 -4.16
N ARG A 678 0.91 -7.43 -4.86
CA ARG A 678 0.96 -7.34 -6.32
C ARG A 678 2.38 -7.58 -6.84
N PHE A 679 2.49 -8.26 -7.99
CA PHE A 679 3.75 -8.41 -8.73
C PHE A 679 3.51 -8.30 -10.24
N LEU A 680 4.38 -7.60 -10.94
CA LEU A 680 4.30 -7.39 -12.38
C LEU A 680 5.58 -7.89 -13.08
N PHE A 681 5.40 -8.46 -14.27
CA PHE A 681 6.46 -8.96 -15.14
C PHE A 681 6.20 -8.48 -16.57
N ALA A 682 7.08 -7.65 -17.11
CA ALA A 682 7.04 -7.12 -18.46
C ALA A 682 7.66 -8.06 -19.51
N GLU A 683 8.61 -8.91 -19.12
CA GLU A 683 9.26 -9.88 -19.99
C GLU A 683 8.60 -11.27 -19.92
N GLY A 684 8.79 -12.05 -20.99
CA GLY A 684 8.19 -13.37 -21.14
C GLY A 684 7.76 -13.71 -22.56
N THR A 685 7.80 -15.00 -22.88
CA THR A 685 7.33 -15.53 -24.17
C THR A 685 6.98 -17.01 -24.06
N THR A 686 6.12 -17.46 -24.97
CA THR A 686 5.69 -18.86 -25.15
C THR A 686 6.04 -19.40 -26.53
N ARG A 687 6.95 -18.73 -27.24
CA ARG A 687 7.47 -19.13 -28.55
C ARG A 687 8.30 -20.41 -28.45
N ALA A 688 8.39 -21.13 -29.56
CA ALA A 688 9.33 -22.23 -29.70
C ALA A 688 10.76 -21.79 -29.32
N GLY A 689 11.47 -22.66 -28.60
CA GLY A 689 12.80 -22.35 -28.05
C GLY A 689 12.75 -21.71 -26.66
N PHE A 690 11.58 -21.55 -26.04
CA PHE A 690 11.45 -20.98 -24.69
C PHE A 690 10.56 -21.84 -23.78
N GLU A 691 10.96 -21.98 -22.51
CA GLU A 691 10.17 -22.55 -21.43
C GLU A 691 10.06 -21.53 -20.29
N GLN A 692 8.98 -20.75 -20.31
CA GLN A 692 8.64 -19.81 -19.25
C GLN A 692 7.82 -20.47 -18.14
N TRP A 693 8.21 -20.20 -16.90
CA TRP A 693 7.55 -20.61 -15.69
C TRP A 693 7.14 -19.39 -14.87
N LEU A 694 6.23 -19.61 -13.93
CA LEU A 694 5.89 -18.65 -12.90
C LEU A 694 5.87 -19.37 -11.56
N THR A 695 6.64 -18.89 -10.61
CA THR A 695 6.75 -19.47 -9.28
C THR A 695 6.17 -18.51 -8.26
N ILE A 696 5.21 -18.98 -7.47
CA ILE A 696 4.48 -18.16 -6.49
C ILE A 696 4.65 -18.80 -5.12
N GLN A 697 5.11 -18.01 -4.15
CA GLN A 697 5.34 -18.41 -2.77
C GLN A 697 4.27 -17.81 -1.87
N ASN A 698 3.60 -18.64 -1.06
CA ASN A 698 2.82 -18.21 0.08
C ASN A 698 3.57 -18.53 1.38
N PRO A 699 4.28 -17.56 1.97
CA PRO A 699 5.00 -17.77 3.23
C PRO A 699 4.13 -17.62 4.48
N LEU A 700 2.85 -17.27 4.32
CA LEU A 700 1.91 -17.06 5.42
C LEU A 700 1.37 -18.39 5.95
N ASP A 701 0.82 -18.37 7.17
CA ASP A 701 0.14 -19.53 7.76
C ASP A 701 -1.24 -19.79 7.12
N SER A 702 -1.87 -18.74 6.61
CA SER A 702 -3.18 -18.80 5.99
C SER A 702 -3.09 -19.03 4.48
N PRO A 703 -4.06 -19.72 3.89
CA PRO A 703 -4.17 -19.83 2.44
C PRO A 703 -4.54 -18.47 1.80
N LEU A 704 -4.13 -18.27 0.54
CA LEU A 704 -4.44 -17.06 -0.25
C LEU A 704 -4.81 -17.40 -1.69
N ASP A 705 -5.54 -16.49 -2.34
CA ASP A 705 -5.89 -16.57 -3.77
C ASP A 705 -5.15 -15.50 -4.55
N VAL A 706 -4.31 -15.93 -5.50
CA VAL A 706 -3.61 -15.04 -6.42
C VAL A 706 -4.37 -14.96 -7.73
N GLN A 707 -4.82 -13.77 -8.09
CA GLN A 707 -5.33 -13.43 -9.40
C GLN A 707 -4.17 -13.13 -10.35
N ALA A 708 -4.21 -13.65 -11.57
CA ALA A 708 -3.22 -13.42 -12.59
C ALA A 708 -3.86 -12.88 -13.87
N THR A 709 -3.33 -11.80 -14.40
CA THR A 709 -3.69 -11.25 -15.71
C THR A 709 -2.50 -11.36 -16.65
N TYR A 710 -2.65 -12.16 -17.69
CA TYR A 710 -1.65 -12.35 -18.75
C TYR A 710 -1.97 -11.43 -19.92
N SER A 711 -1.09 -10.47 -20.21
CA SER A 711 -1.19 -9.55 -21.35
C SER A 711 -0.23 -9.95 -22.46
N PHE A 712 -0.60 -9.66 -23.71
CA PHE A 712 0.16 -10.09 -24.88
C PHE A 712 0.68 -8.92 -25.71
N GLY A 713 1.63 -9.22 -26.60
CA GLY A 713 2.13 -8.26 -27.58
C GLY A 713 1.04 -7.81 -28.58
N PRO A 714 1.24 -6.67 -29.28
CA PRO A 714 0.26 -6.13 -30.20
C PRO A 714 -0.21 -7.17 -31.25
N GLY A 715 -1.53 -7.34 -31.36
CA GLY A 715 -2.15 -8.26 -32.32
C GLY A 715 -2.15 -9.74 -31.91
N GLN A 716 -1.70 -10.09 -30.70
CA GLN A 716 -1.63 -11.49 -30.22
C GLN A 716 -2.86 -11.94 -29.40
N GLY A 717 -3.90 -11.11 -29.33
CA GLY A 717 -5.18 -11.40 -28.67
C GLY A 717 -5.42 -10.58 -27.40
N ASN A 718 -6.56 -10.82 -26.76
CA ASN A 718 -6.96 -10.17 -25.51
C ASN A 718 -6.25 -10.82 -24.31
N ALA A 719 -6.10 -10.06 -23.22
CA ALA A 719 -5.56 -10.57 -21.97
C ALA A 719 -6.37 -11.77 -21.43
N VAL A 720 -5.69 -12.66 -20.71
CA VAL A 720 -6.29 -13.85 -20.09
C VAL A 720 -6.17 -13.73 -18.57
N ALA A 721 -7.29 -13.87 -17.86
CA ALA A 721 -7.32 -13.89 -16.40
C ALA A 721 -7.35 -15.33 -15.86
N LYS A 722 -6.62 -15.58 -14.77
CA LYS A 722 -6.55 -16.86 -14.03
C LYS A 722 -6.56 -16.59 -12.53
N SER A 723 -6.91 -17.61 -11.75
CA SER A 723 -6.86 -17.56 -10.29
C SER A 723 -6.20 -18.82 -9.75
N TYR A 724 -5.31 -18.65 -8.78
CA TYR A 724 -4.52 -19.72 -8.18
C TYR A 724 -4.67 -19.68 -6.66
N ARG A 725 -5.22 -20.76 -6.09
CA ARG A 725 -5.29 -20.96 -4.64
C ARG A 725 -3.98 -21.57 -4.15
N LEU A 726 -3.36 -20.93 -3.16
CA LEU A 726 -2.17 -21.45 -2.46
C LEU A 726 -2.51 -21.68 -1.00
N GLU A 727 -2.18 -22.86 -0.47
CA GLU A 727 -2.29 -23.13 0.96
C GLU A 727 -1.19 -22.40 1.74
N GLY A 728 -1.37 -22.21 3.05
CA GLY A 728 -0.36 -21.59 3.90
C GLY A 728 0.96 -22.36 3.88
N ARG A 729 2.09 -21.65 3.84
CA ARG A 729 3.45 -22.20 3.79
C ARG A 729 3.68 -23.15 2.61
N THR A 730 3.14 -22.81 1.46
CA THR A 730 3.32 -23.59 0.22
C THR A 730 3.79 -22.71 -0.92
N ARG A 731 4.13 -23.37 -2.03
CA ARG A 731 4.44 -22.72 -3.30
C ARG A 731 3.73 -23.43 -4.44
N VAL A 732 3.64 -22.74 -5.58
CA VAL A 732 3.24 -23.34 -6.85
C VAL A 732 4.18 -22.91 -7.97
N THR A 733 4.44 -23.84 -8.89
CA THR A 733 5.17 -23.61 -10.14
C THR A 733 4.23 -23.84 -11.31
N LEU A 734 4.05 -22.82 -12.14
CA LEU A 734 3.10 -22.81 -13.26
C LEU A 734 3.86 -22.74 -14.58
N PHE A 735 3.51 -23.60 -15.54
CA PHE A 735 4.08 -23.53 -16.88
C PHE A 735 3.23 -22.58 -17.73
N VAL A 736 3.71 -21.36 -17.94
CA VAL A 736 2.95 -20.28 -18.59
C VAL A 736 2.37 -20.70 -19.95
N PRO A 737 3.10 -21.45 -20.80
CA PRO A 737 2.52 -21.93 -22.04
C PRO A 737 1.22 -22.74 -21.89
N ASP A 738 1.04 -23.50 -20.81
CA ASP A 738 -0.20 -24.26 -20.56
C ASP A 738 -1.37 -23.35 -20.12
N GLU A 739 -1.05 -22.15 -19.60
CA GLU A 739 -2.04 -21.18 -19.16
C GLU A 739 -2.62 -20.36 -20.31
N VAL A 740 -1.76 -19.96 -21.26
CA VAL A 740 -2.09 -18.96 -22.30
C VAL A 740 -1.91 -19.41 -23.74
N GLY A 741 -1.39 -20.61 -23.97
CA GLY A 741 -1.06 -21.14 -25.30
C GLY A 741 0.39 -20.87 -25.71
N ARG A 742 0.72 -21.16 -26.97
CA ARG A 742 2.08 -21.03 -27.56
C ARG A 742 2.17 -19.82 -28.49
N GLU A 743 3.39 -19.44 -28.86
CA GLU A 743 3.71 -18.41 -29.87
C GLU A 743 3.25 -16.98 -29.53
N LYS A 744 3.33 -16.61 -28.25
CA LYS A 744 2.97 -15.28 -27.74
C LYS A 744 4.09 -14.65 -26.94
N ASP A 745 4.22 -13.35 -27.00
CA ASP A 745 4.96 -12.56 -26.02
C ASP A 745 4.03 -12.29 -24.84
N VAL A 746 4.53 -12.43 -23.61
CA VAL A 746 3.69 -12.49 -22.41
C VAL A 746 4.22 -11.54 -21.35
N ALA A 747 3.33 -10.71 -20.82
CA ALA A 747 3.51 -9.98 -19.58
C ALA A 747 2.50 -10.52 -18.56
N VAL A 748 2.84 -10.47 -17.28
CA VAL A 748 1.99 -11.03 -16.21
C VAL A 748 1.82 -9.99 -15.12
N GLU A 749 0.59 -9.76 -14.69
CA GLU A 749 0.29 -9.09 -13.44
C GLU A 749 -0.35 -10.09 -12.47
N LEU A 750 0.17 -10.17 -11.25
CA LEU A 750 -0.36 -10.98 -10.17
C LEU A 750 -0.86 -10.07 -9.05
N SER A 751 -2.00 -10.39 -8.45
CA SER A 751 -2.53 -9.68 -7.29
C SER A 751 -3.25 -10.60 -6.30
N SER A 752 -3.26 -10.24 -5.02
CA SER A 752 -3.91 -10.99 -3.93
C SER A 752 -4.27 -10.02 -2.81
N ALA A 753 -5.31 -10.33 -2.03
CA ALA A 753 -5.65 -9.56 -0.83
C ALA A 753 -4.57 -9.67 0.27
N SER A 754 -3.83 -10.77 0.30
CA SER A 754 -2.71 -11.00 1.22
C SER A 754 -1.38 -11.00 0.49
N ALA A 755 -0.32 -10.57 1.17
CA ALA A 755 1.01 -10.45 0.58
C ALA A 755 1.65 -11.82 0.30
N PHE A 756 2.35 -11.91 -0.83
CA PHE A 756 3.04 -13.12 -1.32
C PHE A 756 4.37 -12.74 -1.98
N LEU A 757 5.05 -13.69 -2.62
CA LEU A 757 6.18 -13.42 -3.51
C LEU A 757 5.98 -14.17 -4.84
N ALA A 758 6.41 -13.56 -5.95
CA ALA A 758 6.49 -14.25 -7.23
C ALA A 758 7.81 -14.00 -7.96
N GLU A 759 8.25 -15.03 -8.68
CA GLU A 759 9.41 -15.02 -9.57
C GLU A 759 9.04 -15.65 -10.91
N ARG A 760 9.79 -15.29 -11.96
CA ARG A 760 9.61 -15.79 -13.32
C ARG A 760 10.90 -16.42 -13.84
N PRO A 761 11.07 -17.75 -13.70
CA PRO A 761 12.10 -18.48 -14.41
C PRO A 761 11.78 -18.61 -15.89
N LEU A 762 12.77 -18.43 -16.74
CA LEU A 762 12.66 -18.67 -18.18
C LEU A 762 13.94 -19.32 -18.69
N TYR A 763 13.79 -20.45 -19.38
CA TYR A 763 14.88 -21.19 -20.01
C TYR A 763 14.73 -21.16 -21.52
N PHE A 764 15.83 -21.12 -22.25
CA PHE A 764 15.79 -20.88 -23.69
C PHE A 764 16.87 -21.57 -24.49
N ASP A 765 16.53 -21.79 -25.76
CA ASP A 765 17.41 -21.99 -26.90
C ASP A 765 17.02 -20.97 -27.97
N TYR A 766 17.69 -19.83 -27.88
CA TYR A 766 17.40 -18.64 -28.65
C TYR A 766 18.23 -18.58 -29.93
N THR A 767 17.56 -18.22 -31.02
CA THR A 767 18.18 -17.96 -32.33
C THR A 767 17.93 -16.51 -32.70
N GLY A 768 18.91 -15.65 -32.38
CA GLY A 768 18.75 -14.20 -32.37
C GLY A 768 18.65 -13.49 -33.71
N ALA A 769 18.71 -12.17 -33.66
CA ALA A 769 18.50 -11.29 -34.83
C ALA A 769 19.65 -11.32 -35.87
N GLY A 770 20.76 -12.04 -35.60
CA GLY A 770 21.99 -11.92 -36.38
C GLY A 770 22.94 -13.13 -36.50
N ALA A 771 22.55 -14.36 -36.10
CA ALA A 771 23.27 -15.66 -36.26
C ALA A 771 23.93 -16.32 -35.03
N GLY A 772 23.59 -15.92 -33.80
CA GLY A 772 23.93 -16.67 -32.59
C GLY A 772 22.85 -17.70 -32.22
N HIS A 773 23.27 -18.94 -31.98
CA HIS A 773 22.48 -19.97 -31.29
C HIS A 773 22.95 -19.99 -29.83
N TRP A 774 22.09 -19.55 -28.91
CA TRP A 774 22.40 -19.33 -27.49
C TRP A 774 21.43 -20.10 -26.61
N GLN A 775 21.96 -20.89 -25.70
CA GLN A 775 21.18 -21.60 -24.69
C GLN A 775 21.43 -20.97 -23.33
N GLY A 776 20.43 -21.00 -22.46
CA GLY A 776 20.53 -20.37 -21.15
C GLY A 776 19.22 -20.40 -20.37
N GLY A 777 19.20 -19.60 -19.32
CA GLY A 777 17.99 -19.25 -18.60
C GLY A 777 18.25 -18.13 -17.62
N HIS A 778 17.20 -17.38 -17.29
CA HIS A 778 17.23 -16.28 -16.35
C HIS A 778 16.01 -16.34 -15.44
N CYS A 779 16.07 -15.58 -14.34
CA CYS A 779 14.96 -15.41 -13.41
C CYS A 779 14.96 -13.98 -12.89
N VAL A 780 13.77 -13.46 -12.62
CA VAL A 780 13.58 -12.18 -11.92
C VAL A 780 12.50 -12.33 -10.85
N ILE A 781 12.65 -11.55 -9.77
CA ILE A 781 11.53 -11.23 -8.88
C ILE A 781 10.69 -10.15 -9.57
N GLY A 782 9.36 -10.29 -9.52
CA GLY A 782 8.47 -9.31 -10.14
C GLY A 782 8.56 -7.93 -9.48
N ALA A 783 8.21 -6.89 -10.24
CA ALA A 783 8.08 -5.55 -9.67
C ALA A 783 6.83 -5.47 -8.78
N PRO A 784 6.91 -4.97 -7.53
CA PRO A 784 5.75 -4.87 -6.65
C PRO A 784 4.75 -3.79 -7.10
N ALA A 785 5.19 -2.85 -7.93
CA ALA A 785 4.38 -1.78 -8.48
C ALA A 785 4.91 -1.32 -9.85
N ALA A 786 4.06 -0.64 -10.61
CA ALA A 786 4.49 0.13 -11.77
C ALA A 786 5.09 1.47 -11.32
N ALA A 787 6.00 2.04 -12.11
CA ALA A 787 6.63 3.32 -11.83
C ALA A 787 6.70 4.21 -13.07
N SER A 788 6.91 5.51 -12.84
CA SER A 788 7.10 6.50 -13.91
C SER A 788 8.56 6.61 -14.37
N ARG A 789 9.51 6.04 -13.62
CA ARG A 789 10.95 6.08 -13.92
C ARG A 789 11.57 4.71 -13.65
N TRP A 790 12.38 4.21 -14.58
CA TRP A 790 13.12 2.95 -14.46
C TRP A 790 14.56 3.13 -14.96
N LEU A 791 15.52 2.59 -14.22
CA LEU A 791 16.96 2.74 -14.46
C LEU A 791 17.64 1.37 -14.59
N PHE A 792 18.58 1.26 -15.52
CA PHE A 792 19.40 0.08 -15.79
C PHE A 792 20.87 0.51 -15.90
N ALA A 793 21.80 -0.17 -15.23
CA ALA A 793 23.22 0.22 -15.20
C ALA A 793 24.09 -0.52 -16.24
N GLU A 794 23.73 -1.76 -16.54
CA GLU A 794 24.31 -2.68 -17.51
C GLU A 794 23.64 -2.53 -18.88
N GLY A 795 24.33 -3.02 -19.90
CA GLY A 795 23.92 -2.92 -21.30
C GLY A 795 25.13 -3.04 -22.22
N TYR A 796 25.02 -3.80 -23.31
CA TYR A 796 26.07 -3.88 -24.33
C TYR A 796 25.49 -4.25 -25.69
N THR A 797 25.72 -3.39 -26.69
CA THR A 797 25.20 -3.59 -28.06
C THR A 797 26.27 -3.98 -29.07
N GLY A 798 27.41 -4.50 -28.59
CA GLY A 798 28.50 -4.98 -29.43
C GLY A 798 28.24 -6.32 -30.09
N GLU A 799 29.20 -6.77 -30.91
CA GLU A 799 29.15 -8.08 -31.56
C GLU A 799 28.95 -9.21 -30.54
N GLY A 800 27.99 -10.08 -30.82
CA GLY A 800 27.68 -11.25 -29.97
C GLY A 800 26.62 -11.01 -28.91
N PHE A 801 26.04 -9.81 -28.81
CA PHE A 801 25.02 -9.47 -27.81
C PHE A 801 23.72 -9.00 -28.46
N ASP A 802 22.59 -9.56 -28.05
CA ASP A 802 21.25 -9.02 -28.33
C ASP A 802 20.62 -8.53 -27.02
N GLU A 803 20.51 -7.21 -26.87
CA GLU A 803 19.89 -6.55 -25.72
C GLU A 803 18.49 -6.06 -26.07
N TRP A 804 17.54 -6.25 -25.15
CA TRP A 804 16.16 -5.83 -25.31
C TRP A 804 15.65 -5.06 -24.09
N LEU A 805 14.66 -4.20 -24.31
CA LEU A 805 13.82 -3.67 -23.23
C LEU A 805 12.40 -4.21 -23.41
N CYS A 806 11.85 -4.79 -22.35
CA CYS A 806 10.47 -5.27 -22.29
C CYS A 806 9.67 -4.36 -21.36
N LEU A 807 8.61 -3.73 -21.89
CA LEU A 807 7.83 -2.74 -21.17
C LEU A 807 6.36 -3.17 -21.12
N GLN A 808 5.78 -3.19 -19.91
CA GLN A 808 4.37 -3.48 -19.67
C GLN A 808 3.64 -2.22 -19.23
N ASN A 809 2.48 -1.95 -19.85
CA ASN A 809 1.53 -0.97 -19.39
C ASN A 809 0.33 -1.69 -18.77
N PRO A 810 0.24 -1.78 -17.43
CA PRO A 810 -0.92 -2.37 -16.75
C PRO A 810 -2.14 -1.43 -16.69
N GLY A 811 -1.99 -0.16 -17.09
CA GLY A 811 -3.05 0.85 -17.03
C GLY A 811 -4.08 0.74 -18.15
N SER A 812 -5.17 1.49 -18.00
CA SER A 812 -6.30 1.53 -18.95
C SER A 812 -6.13 2.51 -20.11
N ASP A 813 -5.08 3.32 -20.10
CA ASP A 813 -4.75 4.30 -21.15
C ASP A 813 -3.36 4.03 -21.73
N SER A 814 -3.07 4.55 -22.94
CA SER A 814 -1.73 4.48 -23.52
C SER A 814 -0.71 5.26 -22.67
N ALA A 815 0.48 4.70 -22.47
CA ALA A 815 1.62 5.38 -21.85
C ALA A 815 2.63 5.82 -22.91
N VAL A 816 3.15 7.04 -22.81
CA VAL A 816 4.23 7.53 -23.67
C VAL A 816 5.52 7.59 -22.85
N VAL A 817 6.49 6.78 -23.24
CA VAL A 817 7.76 6.59 -22.55
C VAL A 817 8.88 7.23 -23.36
N ARG A 818 9.69 8.06 -22.69
CA ARG A 818 10.99 8.52 -23.20
C ARG A 818 12.06 7.53 -22.73
N ILE A 819 12.91 7.09 -23.65
CA ILE A 819 14.06 6.23 -23.36
C ILE A 819 15.33 7.04 -23.62
N ASP A 820 16.17 7.15 -22.61
CA ASP A 820 17.47 7.83 -22.64
C ASP A 820 18.58 6.78 -22.45
N TYR A 821 19.58 6.81 -23.33
CA TYR A 821 20.72 5.90 -23.28
C TYR A 821 21.99 6.67 -22.91
N HIS A 822 22.72 6.16 -21.91
CA HIS A 822 23.91 6.77 -21.35
C HIS A 822 25.11 5.84 -21.59
N THR A 823 25.99 6.22 -22.50
CA THR A 823 27.10 5.36 -22.94
C THR A 823 28.41 5.71 -22.26
N GLN A 824 29.25 4.70 -22.01
CA GLN A 824 30.59 4.91 -21.46
C GLN A 824 31.50 5.64 -22.46
N GLU A 825 31.33 5.38 -23.76
CA GLU A 825 32.20 5.89 -24.81
C GLU A 825 31.82 7.30 -25.30
N ALA A 826 30.53 7.64 -25.32
CA ALA A 826 30.01 8.85 -25.94
C ALA A 826 29.10 9.70 -25.04
N GLY A 827 28.85 9.27 -23.79
CA GLY A 827 27.86 9.91 -22.90
C GLY A 827 26.43 9.68 -23.38
N ALA A 828 25.54 10.64 -23.12
CA ALA A 828 24.14 10.55 -23.49
C ALA A 828 23.90 10.54 -25.02
N LEU A 829 23.10 9.59 -25.49
CA LEU A 829 22.59 9.52 -26.86
C LEU A 829 21.26 10.29 -27.01
N PRO A 830 20.81 10.59 -28.24
CA PRO A 830 19.50 11.22 -28.44
C PRO A 830 18.35 10.35 -27.93
N SER A 831 17.44 10.96 -27.16
CA SER A 831 16.26 10.29 -26.61
C SER A 831 15.39 9.64 -27.68
N ARG A 832 14.70 8.58 -27.26
CA ARG A 832 13.71 7.83 -28.04
C ARG A 832 12.35 7.94 -27.37
N TRP A 833 11.29 7.78 -28.15
CA TRP A 833 9.91 7.83 -27.64
C TRP A 833 9.14 6.61 -28.13
N LEU A 834 8.42 6.00 -27.19
CA LEU A 834 7.61 4.82 -27.44
C LEU A 834 6.23 5.01 -26.82
N GLU A 835 5.19 4.69 -27.57
CA GLU A 835 3.84 4.55 -27.02
C GLU A 835 3.57 3.07 -26.69
N ILE A 836 3.10 2.81 -25.48
CA ILE A 836 2.70 1.48 -25.01
C ILE A 836 1.18 1.51 -24.80
N PRO A 837 0.39 0.80 -25.63
CA PRO A 837 -1.06 0.77 -25.49
C PRO A 837 -1.52 0.26 -24.11
N ALA A 838 -2.72 0.66 -23.71
CA ALA A 838 -3.37 0.19 -22.49
C ALA A 838 -3.39 -1.34 -22.36
N GLY A 839 -3.15 -1.87 -21.16
CA GLY A 839 -3.21 -3.30 -20.83
C GLY A 839 -2.31 -4.20 -21.68
N SER A 840 -1.24 -3.65 -22.27
CA SER A 840 -0.40 -4.32 -23.27
C SER A 840 1.08 -4.31 -22.89
N ARG A 841 1.89 -4.97 -23.71
CA ARG A 841 3.35 -4.92 -23.60
C ARG A 841 4.00 -4.58 -24.94
N VAL A 842 5.17 -3.99 -24.90
CA VAL A 842 6.02 -3.72 -26.07
C VAL A 842 7.46 -4.13 -25.78
N THR A 843 8.18 -4.59 -26.80
CA THR A 843 9.60 -4.93 -26.72
C THR A 843 10.40 -4.08 -27.70
N VAL A 844 11.54 -3.57 -27.26
CA VAL A 844 12.47 -2.75 -28.05
C VAL A 844 13.78 -3.50 -28.20
N PHE A 845 14.32 -3.60 -29.42
CA PHE A 845 15.66 -4.13 -29.65
C PHE A 845 16.69 -3.01 -29.49
N VAL A 846 17.46 -3.04 -28.39
CA VAL A 846 18.33 -1.92 -28.01
C VAL A 846 19.47 -1.73 -29.00
N ASN A 847 20.01 -2.81 -29.57
CA ASN A 847 21.07 -2.73 -30.58
C ASN A 847 20.69 -1.90 -31.82
N ASP A 848 19.41 -1.89 -32.18
CA ASP A 848 18.90 -1.05 -33.28
C ASP A 848 18.48 0.34 -32.79
N ASP A 849 17.89 0.44 -31.59
CA ASP A 849 17.35 1.70 -31.07
C ASP A 849 18.43 2.68 -30.58
N ALA A 850 19.39 2.18 -29.79
CA ALA A 850 20.55 2.93 -29.30
C ALA A 850 21.67 2.99 -30.35
N GLY A 851 21.83 1.93 -31.15
CA GLY A 851 22.95 1.73 -32.07
C GLY A 851 23.94 0.68 -31.55
N ARG A 852 24.91 0.32 -32.41
CA ARG A 852 25.83 -0.81 -32.18
C ARG A 852 27.12 -0.38 -31.47
N ASP A 853 27.75 -1.37 -30.81
CA ASP A 853 29.07 -1.27 -30.20
C ASP A 853 29.17 -0.27 -29.03
N TYR A 854 28.10 -0.12 -28.24
CA TYR A 854 28.09 0.71 -27.04
C TYR A 854 28.05 -0.12 -25.76
N GLN A 855 28.82 0.31 -24.76
CA GLN A 855 28.50 0.02 -23.37
C GLN A 855 27.53 1.10 -22.91
N LEU A 856 26.28 0.72 -22.66
CA LEU A 856 25.22 1.68 -22.32
C LEU A 856 24.47 1.32 -21.04
N ALA A 857 23.88 2.33 -20.45
CA ALA A 857 22.92 2.27 -19.35
C ALA A 857 21.63 2.94 -19.87
N ALA A 858 20.48 2.60 -19.32
CA ALA A 858 19.19 3.08 -19.83
C ALA A 858 18.34 3.71 -18.73
N GLU A 859 17.66 4.81 -19.08
CA GLU A 859 16.63 5.46 -18.28
C GLU A 859 15.33 5.48 -19.08
N LEU A 860 14.24 5.01 -18.48
CA LEU A 860 12.90 5.06 -19.06
C LEU A 860 12.06 6.00 -18.20
N THR A 861 11.45 7.02 -18.81
CA THR A 861 10.58 7.99 -18.14
C THR A 861 9.21 8.05 -18.81
N VAL A 862 8.14 7.81 -18.04
CA VAL A 862 6.77 8.03 -18.49
C VAL A 862 6.52 9.55 -18.55
N THR A 863 6.27 10.04 -19.76
CA THR A 863 6.03 11.47 -20.03
C THR A 863 4.55 11.83 -20.08
N SER A 864 3.67 10.85 -20.33
CA SER A 864 2.22 10.98 -20.23
C SER A 864 1.56 9.61 -20.16
N GLY A 865 0.40 9.51 -19.50
CA GLY A 865 -0.34 8.26 -19.34
C GLY A 865 0.02 7.53 -18.03
N PRO A 866 -0.39 6.26 -17.88
CA PRO A 866 -0.17 5.48 -16.66
C PRO A 866 1.30 5.07 -16.50
N GLN A 867 1.66 4.72 -15.26
CA GLN A 867 2.97 4.13 -14.93
C GLN A 867 3.15 2.75 -15.60
N ILE A 868 4.41 2.36 -15.79
CA ILE A 868 4.78 1.12 -16.50
C ILE A 868 5.68 0.23 -15.65
N VAL A 869 5.97 -0.98 -16.13
CA VAL A 869 7.02 -1.86 -15.61
C VAL A 869 8.01 -2.16 -16.73
N ALA A 870 9.30 -2.26 -16.39
CA ALA A 870 10.37 -2.49 -17.35
C ALA A 870 11.35 -3.59 -16.89
N GLU A 871 11.67 -4.50 -17.81
CA GLU A 871 12.69 -5.54 -17.69
C GLU A 871 13.67 -5.45 -18.87
N ARG A 872 14.91 -5.91 -18.70
CA ARG A 872 15.96 -5.88 -19.73
C ARG A 872 16.59 -7.26 -19.91
N PRO A 873 16.04 -8.11 -20.80
CA PRO A 873 16.69 -9.37 -21.13
C PRO A 873 17.83 -9.12 -22.12
N MET A 874 18.92 -9.85 -21.91
CA MET A 874 20.09 -9.83 -22.77
C MET A 874 20.52 -11.26 -23.08
N TYR A 875 20.88 -11.51 -24.33
CA TYR A 875 21.43 -12.79 -24.75
C TYR A 875 22.80 -12.58 -25.40
N PHE A 876 23.76 -13.44 -25.10
CA PHE A 876 25.15 -13.17 -25.44
C PHE A 876 25.98 -14.40 -25.83
N ASP A 877 27.04 -14.13 -26.58
CA ASP A 877 28.26 -14.94 -26.72
C ASP A 877 29.45 -14.11 -26.23
N TYR A 878 29.77 -14.24 -24.95
CA TYR A 878 30.89 -13.56 -24.32
C TYR A 878 32.16 -14.41 -24.45
N HIS A 879 32.99 -14.12 -25.45
CA HIS A 879 34.26 -14.83 -25.68
C HIS A 879 34.12 -16.36 -25.77
N GLY A 880 33.05 -16.86 -26.37
CA GLY A 880 32.75 -18.29 -26.46
C GLY A 880 32.04 -18.88 -25.24
N ILE A 881 31.53 -18.03 -24.33
CA ILE A 881 30.60 -18.40 -23.27
C ILE A 881 29.22 -17.90 -23.69
N LYS A 882 28.30 -18.82 -23.92
CA LYS A 882 26.94 -18.49 -24.34
C LYS A 882 26.01 -18.42 -23.14
N GLY A 883 25.03 -17.53 -23.21
CA GLY A 883 24.03 -17.42 -22.16
C GLY A 883 23.07 -16.26 -22.40
N GLY A 884 22.40 -15.88 -21.33
CA GLY A 884 21.54 -14.71 -21.28
C GLY A 884 21.02 -14.49 -19.87
N HIS A 885 20.67 -13.25 -19.59
CA HIS A 885 20.20 -12.79 -18.29
C HIS A 885 19.01 -11.86 -18.48
N ASP A 886 18.32 -11.54 -17.39
CA ASP A 886 17.29 -10.51 -17.33
C ASP A 886 17.34 -9.84 -15.98
N VAL A 887 16.88 -8.60 -15.92
CA VAL A 887 16.77 -7.83 -14.68
C VAL A 887 15.51 -6.97 -14.73
N CYS A 888 14.77 -6.91 -13.62
CA CYS A 888 13.78 -5.87 -13.41
C CYS A 888 14.51 -4.55 -13.12
N GLY A 889 14.13 -3.49 -13.82
CA GLY A 889 14.80 -2.19 -13.66
C GLY A 889 14.66 -1.63 -12.24
N PHE A 890 15.53 -0.69 -11.90
CA PHE A 890 15.46 0.02 -10.62
C PHE A 890 14.51 1.22 -10.73
N ALA A 891 13.48 1.27 -9.87
CA ALA A 891 12.60 2.41 -9.72
C ALA A 891 13.05 3.23 -8.48
N PRO A 892 13.64 4.43 -8.66
CA PRO A 892 14.13 5.27 -7.57
C PRO A 892 13.04 5.89 -6.70
#